data_AF-A0A017TDD7-F1
#
_entry.id   AF-A0A017TDD7-F1
#
_cell.length_a   1.000
_cell.length_b   1.000
_cell.length_c   1.000
_cell.angle_alpha   90.00
_cell.angle_beta   90.00
_cell.angle_gamma   90.00
#
_symmetry.space_group_name_H-M   'P 1'
#
loop_
_entity.id
_entity.type
_entity.pdbx_description
1 polymer ?
#
loop_
_entity_poly.entity_id
_entity_poly.type
_entity_poly.pdbx_seq_one_letter_code
_entity_poly.pdbx_strand_id
1 'polypeptide(L)'
;MKRPRGSRWRRRSVAALARGTAALAAVAVLAAGPGPVRADGVADESELHFQLGATSYQQGNYLEALEHFLLSNRLVPNRRVVFNIALTYEHLQRYAEAHRYYVDALAGEEDAAVRKTVEEATARVAPRVALLDVITTPPGATIYLDRVDLGSWGQSPRPMAVPPGRYRVIAQLEGYEPAAMDSVEATVGKEAQVALTLKRIVGTVQVEVTGASGATVRVDDERGAPVCTAPCALDLPPGVHQLHFEREGYVGAPRQVTVAAKATTRVTAVMTPLSGSVLVRTDEPGALITIDGRPLGFTPVVLRDVPAGERQLRVALRGHVPVTVTVTVRPGEQAQVPPITLEPRREVTAVSRTTELLDDAPSSVSVLDGRELRAFGYPTIVEALRGVRGVALSNDRGYASASIRGLGQPNDYGNRLLVLSDGQPLNDNLLNSAYIGSDGRVDLHDVDRIEVVRGPGSLLYGAGALSGVINLVTRPRDVQTGVHAGFGTYDDAVLHARVGGQLNLGRDRGAWASVSGAHSDGFTVNVPLRDGSGTPAVGGVEAFKSGGTAGRAWWGPATVQWLLHHREQSIPVGGYATTLGDPRTQFDDTRMMVELRVEPKLGEQLQLMTRVHGNRYVFGGLYAFDDPVEGSLDNVETYKGTWFGGEARLVYTPKIPLRLTVGAEAQHHPEASMFGDTVTASGTTSYLDSEQSYSFAAAYALAEGSPLPWLKLSGGARVDVYSTFGPIVVPRAAVIMKPVTGGTLKVMGGRAFRAPSIYEQRYEDGGLSQVVAVDEERGLSLEPESVYSGEVEYTQRFLKDWAVIGAGHVSYVEGIIATIPDTPGSALVRYENITTPALVAGGDLELRREWRQGWMLSAAYGYQRAQYLNDGPGNPRLVNVPEHLASLRGVFPIVRELASLGLRMTLETPRRIIVPDDAVTTTQLVADATLSGQAREMGLQYVVGVYNLADRRWEVPVTDTFASRVMPQNGRTFRLDLLWSYP
;
A
#
# COMPACT_ATOMS: atom_id res chain seq x y z
N MET A 1 -43.22 -57.49 18.15
CA MET A 1 -43.08 -57.83 19.58
C MET A 1 -42.11 -56.85 20.27
N LYS A 2 -42.21 -56.72 21.61
CA LYS A 2 -41.21 -56.26 22.60
C LYS A 2 -40.06 -55.27 22.23
N ARG A 3 -40.11 -54.11 22.90
CA ARG A 3 -39.01 -53.27 23.50
C ARG A 3 -38.02 -54.10 24.39
N PRO A 4 -36.94 -53.52 25.02
CA PRO A 4 -35.95 -52.49 24.61
C PRO A 4 -34.51 -52.76 25.20
N ARG A 5 -33.70 -51.68 25.41
CA ARG A 5 -32.44 -51.47 26.23
C ARG A 5 -31.18 -51.24 25.36
N GLY A 6 -30.18 -50.39 25.70
CA GLY A 6 -29.92 -49.52 26.87
C GLY A 6 -28.84 -50.08 27.85
N SER A 7 -28.00 -49.31 28.56
CA SER A 7 -27.71 -47.85 28.56
C SER A 7 -26.59 -47.45 29.58
N ARG A 8 -25.81 -46.38 29.30
CA ARG A 8 -25.13 -45.45 30.27
C ARG A 8 -24.01 -46.00 31.21
N TRP A 9 -23.37 -45.05 31.94
CA TRP A 9 -22.87 -45.06 33.35
C TRP A 9 -21.35 -44.74 33.55
N ARG A 10 -20.87 -43.94 34.56
CA ARG A 10 -21.48 -42.90 35.44
C ARG A 10 -20.46 -42.27 36.47
N ARG A 11 -20.96 -41.32 37.31
CA ARG A 11 -20.59 -40.99 38.75
C ARG A 11 -19.40 -40.03 39.01
N ARG A 12 -19.26 -39.37 40.19
CA ARG A 12 -19.95 -39.33 41.54
C ARG A 12 -19.80 -37.89 42.13
N SER A 13 -20.40 -37.36 43.21
CA SER A 13 -21.45 -37.72 44.23
C SER A 13 -22.56 -36.63 44.19
N VAL A 14 -23.19 -35.97 45.19
CA VAL A 14 -23.56 -36.05 46.66
C VAL A 14 -25.04 -35.52 46.70
N ALA A 15 -26.08 -35.91 47.46
CA ALA A 15 -26.41 -36.38 48.84
C ALA A 15 -26.80 -35.25 49.84
N ALA A 16 -27.89 -35.30 50.65
CA ALA A 16 -28.94 -36.32 50.82
C ALA A 16 -30.23 -35.81 51.56
N LEU A 17 -31.27 -36.68 51.66
CA LEU A 17 -32.42 -36.72 52.63
C LEU A 17 -33.60 -35.70 52.48
N ALA A 18 -34.82 -35.91 53.02
CA ALA A 18 -35.72 -37.09 53.09
C ALA A 18 -37.13 -36.82 53.74
N ARG A 19 -38.22 -37.42 53.20
CA ARG A 19 -39.58 -37.64 53.82
C ARG A 19 -40.36 -36.36 54.25
N GLY A 20 -41.64 -36.35 54.64
CA GLY A 20 -42.71 -37.35 54.86
C GLY A 20 -44.10 -36.67 55.01
N THR A 21 -45.15 -37.32 55.54
CA THR A 21 -46.56 -36.84 55.51
C THR A 21 -47.32 -36.84 56.86
N ALA A 22 -48.29 -35.90 56.98
CA ALA A 22 -49.57 -35.97 57.72
C ALA A 22 -49.71 -35.46 59.20
N ALA A 23 -50.94 -34.98 59.48
CA ALA A 23 -51.73 -35.03 60.74
C ALA A 23 -51.61 -33.95 61.88
N LEU A 24 -52.70 -33.15 61.99
CA LEU A 24 -53.58 -32.91 63.18
C LEU A 24 -53.18 -32.09 64.45
N ALA A 25 -54.04 -31.09 64.72
CA ALA A 25 -54.78 -30.80 65.98
C ALA A 25 -54.28 -29.77 67.05
N ALA A 26 -55.26 -29.35 67.89
CA ALA A 26 -55.26 -28.39 69.03
C ALA A 26 -55.02 -26.89 68.70
N VAL A 27 -55.89 -25.89 68.95
CA VAL A 27 -57.14 -25.64 69.73
C VAL A 27 -56.97 -25.02 71.13
N ALA A 28 -57.24 -23.70 71.23
CA ALA A 28 -57.82 -22.93 72.36
C ALA A 28 -58.24 -21.54 71.80
N VAL A 29 -59.46 -20.97 71.84
CA VAL A 29 -60.76 -21.17 72.55
C VAL A 29 -60.93 -20.45 73.90
N LEU A 30 -62.06 -19.69 73.98
CA LEU A 30 -62.76 -18.99 75.09
C LEU A 30 -62.84 -17.45 74.88
N ALA A 31 -63.95 -16.72 75.11
CA ALA A 31 -65.39 -17.04 75.27
C ALA A 31 -66.24 -15.72 75.31
N ALA A 32 -67.58 -15.65 75.13
CA ALA A 32 -68.52 -16.44 74.29
C ALA A 32 -69.97 -15.82 74.28
N GLY A 33 -70.45 -15.31 73.13
CA GLY A 33 -71.90 -15.13 72.81
C GLY A 33 -72.64 -13.91 73.38
N PRO A 34 -73.96 -13.74 73.10
CA PRO A 34 -74.85 -14.52 72.22
C PRO A 34 -75.48 -13.69 71.07
N GLY A 35 -76.19 -14.32 70.11
CA GLY A 35 -77.05 -13.57 69.17
C GLY A 35 -77.48 -14.35 67.90
N PRO A 36 -78.62 -14.01 67.26
CA PRO A 36 -79.34 -14.93 66.38
C PRO A 36 -79.25 -14.64 64.87
N VAL A 37 -79.88 -15.53 64.09
CA VAL A 37 -80.17 -15.41 62.64
C VAL A 37 -80.81 -14.06 62.29
N ARG A 38 -80.35 -13.46 61.18
CA ARG A 38 -81.05 -12.42 60.42
C ARG A 38 -80.84 -12.63 58.92
N ALA A 39 -81.82 -12.21 58.11
CA ALA A 39 -81.68 -12.12 56.67
C ALA A 39 -80.91 -10.86 56.27
N ASP A 40 -80.27 -10.86 55.10
CA ASP A 40 -79.63 -9.67 54.51
C ASP A 40 -80.70 -8.75 53.93
N GLY A 41 -81.21 -7.87 54.79
CA GLY A 41 -82.52 -7.22 54.61
C GLY A 41 -82.70 -6.34 53.37
N VAL A 42 -81.65 -5.92 52.66
CA VAL A 42 -81.77 -4.95 51.55
C VAL A 42 -82.66 -5.47 50.41
N ALA A 43 -82.62 -6.77 50.12
CA ALA A 43 -83.49 -7.37 49.10
C ALA A 43 -84.94 -7.52 49.58
N ASP A 44 -85.14 -8.00 50.82
CA ASP A 44 -86.47 -8.17 51.42
C ASP A 44 -87.17 -6.82 51.67
N GLU A 45 -86.42 -5.80 52.07
CA GLU A 45 -86.89 -4.41 52.27
C GLU A 45 -87.22 -3.75 50.92
N SER A 46 -86.44 -4.02 49.87
CA SER A 46 -86.74 -3.59 48.50
C SER A 46 -88.02 -4.22 47.95
N GLU A 47 -88.25 -5.52 48.18
CA GLU A 47 -89.46 -6.23 47.76
C GLU A 47 -90.68 -5.80 48.59
N LEU A 48 -90.51 -5.60 49.91
CA LEU A 48 -91.55 -5.02 50.78
C LEU A 48 -91.98 -3.64 50.27
N HIS A 49 -91.03 -2.76 49.94
CA HIS A 49 -91.34 -1.46 49.35
C HIS A 49 -91.95 -1.56 47.94
N PHE A 50 -91.59 -2.57 47.14
CA PHE A 50 -92.26 -2.81 45.86
C PHE A 50 -93.74 -3.20 46.05
N GLN A 51 -94.03 -4.11 46.98
CA GLN A 51 -95.38 -4.58 47.27
C GLN A 51 -96.25 -3.49 47.92
N LEU A 52 -95.69 -2.70 48.83
CA LEU A 52 -96.36 -1.50 49.38
C LEU A 52 -96.66 -0.49 48.26
N GLY A 53 -95.68 -0.19 47.40
CA GLY A 53 -95.86 0.73 46.28
C GLY A 53 -96.96 0.27 45.31
N ALA A 54 -96.98 -1.02 44.97
CA ALA A 54 -98.02 -1.62 44.13
C ALA A 54 -99.41 -1.59 44.79
N THR A 55 -99.47 -1.74 46.12
CA THR A 55 -100.72 -1.66 46.89
C THR A 55 -101.28 -0.23 46.90
N SER A 56 -100.46 0.77 47.26
CA SER A 56 -100.87 2.18 47.23
C SER A 56 -101.22 2.65 45.82
N TYR A 57 -100.55 2.14 44.78
CA TYR A 57 -100.90 2.41 43.37
C TYR A 57 -102.29 1.90 43.01
N GLN A 58 -102.64 0.66 43.38
CA GLN A 58 -103.98 0.09 43.14
C GLN A 58 -105.07 0.82 43.93
N GLN A 59 -104.74 1.41 45.09
CA GLN A 59 -105.62 2.27 45.86
C GLN A 59 -105.73 3.72 45.33
N GLY A 60 -104.96 4.06 44.28
CA GLY A 60 -104.92 5.41 43.70
C GLY A 60 -104.11 6.43 44.50
N ASN A 61 -103.40 6.02 45.55
CA ASN A 61 -102.51 6.89 46.33
C ASN A 61 -101.13 6.99 45.64
N TYR A 62 -101.09 7.66 44.50
CA TYR A 62 -99.90 7.72 43.65
C TYR A 62 -98.69 8.42 44.32
N LEU A 63 -98.88 9.28 45.33
CA LEU A 63 -97.76 9.89 46.05
C LEU A 63 -97.01 8.87 46.93
N GLU A 64 -97.74 8.13 47.75
CA GLU A 64 -97.20 7.07 48.61
C GLU A 64 -96.64 5.91 47.76
N ALA A 65 -97.33 5.55 46.68
CA ALA A 65 -96.84 4.58 45.71
C ALA A 65 -95.48 5.00 45.11
N LEU A 66 -95.33 6.28 44.76
CA LEU A 66 -94.09 6.82 44.21
C LEU A 66 -92.96 6.77 45.25
N GLU A 67 -93.20 7.18 46.50
CA GLU A 67 -92.18 7.12 47.55
C GLU A 67 -91.70 5.68 47.79
N HIS A 68 -92.61 4.73 47.86
CA HIS A 68 -92.29 3.31 48.02
C HIS A 68 -91.57 2.71 46.80
N PHE A 69 -91.99 3.00 45.57
CA PHE A 69 -91.25 2.54 44.38
C PHE A 69 -89.87 3.19 44.26
N LEU A 70 -89.71 4.48 44.61
CA LEU A 70 -88.40 5.14 44.66
C LEU A 70 -87.49 4.55 45.74
N LEU A 71 -88.02 4.20 46.91
CA LEU A 71 -87.27 3.49 47.96
C LEU A 71 -86.82 2.11 47.48
N SER A 72 -87.73 1.31 46.92
CA SER A 72 -87.45 0.01 46.33
C SER A 72 -86.32 0.09 45.29
N ASN A 73 -86.46 0.95 44.27
CA ASN A 73 -85.45 1.12 43.22
C ASN A 73 -84.13 1.75 43.71
N ARG A 74 -84.10 2.35 44.90
CA ARG A 74 -82.88 2.85 45.54
C ARG A 74 -82.13 1.77 46.33
N LEU A 75 -82.86 0.78 46.86
CA LEU A 75 -82.30 -0.37 47.57
C LEU A 75 -81.81 -1.44 46.57
N VAL A 76 -82.65 -1.83 45.61
CA VAL A 76 -82.29 -2.72 44.50
C VAL A 76 -82.81 -2.14 43.17
N PRO A 77 -81.94 -1.47 42.37
CA PRO A 77 -82.32 -0.93 41.07
C PRO A 77 -82.88 -2.01 40.12
N ASN A 78 -84.11 -1.80 39.64
CA ASN A 78 -84.85 -2.81 38.88
C ASN A 78 -85.75 -2.14 37.83
N ARG A 79 -85.53 -2.44 36.54
CA ARG A 79 -86.25 -1.82 35.39
C ARG A 79 -87.77 -1.88 35.49
N ARG A 80 -88.34 -2.94 36.08
CA ARG A 80 -89.80 -3.04 36.29
C ARG A 80 -90.30 -2.04 37.33
N VAL A 81 -89.50 -1.76 38.36
CA VAL A 81 -89.77 -0.72 39.35
C VAL A 81 -89.59 0.67 38.71
N VAL A 82 -88.55 0.87 37.89
CA VAL A 82 -88.34 2.11 37.09
C VAL A 82 -89.55 2.43 36.21
N PHE A 83 -90.12 1.42 35.53
CA PHE A 83 -91.34 1.60 34.74
C PHE A 83 -92.56 1.96 35.60
N ASN A 84 -92.72 1.35 36.78
CA ASN A 84 -93.78 1.71 37.72
C ASN A 84 -93.60 3.12 38.29
N ILE A 85 -92.36 3.57 38.56
CA ILE A 85 -92.04 4.96 38.93
C ILE A 85 -92.51 5.92 37.83
N ALA A 86 -92.19 5.61 36.56
CA ALA A 86 -92.58 6.43 35.41
C ALA A 86 -94.11 6.53 35.23
N LEU A 87 -94.82 5.40 35.30
CA LEU A 87 -96.29 5.35 35.33
C LEU A 87 -96.87 6.20 36.47
N THR A 88 -96.29 6.08 37.68
CA THR A 88 -96.77 6.82 38.85
C THR A 88 -96.58 8.33 38.67
N TYR A 89 -95.47 8.78 38.09
CA TYR A 89 -95.29 10.18 37.69
C TYR A 89 -96.26 10.63 36.59
N GLU A 90 -96.63 9.78 35.62
CA GLU A 90 -97.63 10.10 34.59
C GLU A 90 -99.02 10.32 35.22
N HIS A 91 -99.42 9.45 36.16
CA HIS A 91 -100.66 9.60 36.93
C HIS A 91 -100.65 10.84 37.84
N LEU A 92 -99.49 11.22 38.39
CA LEU A 92 -99.28 12.49 39.10
C LEU A 92 -99.15 13.72 38.18
N GLN A 93 -99.32 13.55 36.87
CA GLN A 93 -99.17 14.61 35.85
C GLN A 93 -97.78 15.28 35.81
N ARG A 94 -96.76 14.63 36.38
CA ARG A 94 -95.36 15.07 36.41
C ARG A 94 -94.62 14.52 35.19
N TYR A 95 -95.00 15.05 34.03
CA TYR A 95 -94.66 14.49 32.72
C TYR A 95 -93.16 14.48 32.41
N ALA A 96 -92.38 15.46 32.89
CA ALA A 96 -90.93 15.49 32.66
C ALA A 96 -90.22 14.34 33.41
N GLU A 97 -90.60 14.10 34.66
CA GLU A 97 -90.12 12.99 35.47
C GLU A 97 -90.61 11.64 34.92
N ALA A 98 -91.88 11.54 34.52
CA ALA A 98 -92.41 10.34 33.87
C ALA A 98 -91.61 9.97 32.62
N HIS A 99 -91.38 10.93 31.71
CA HIS A 99 -90.59 10.71 30.50
C HIS A 99 -89.12 10.36 30.82
N ARG A 100 -88.51 11.00 31.82
CA ARG A 100 -87.16 10.63 32.26
C ARG A 100 -87.10 9.16 32.69
N TYR A 101 -88.01 8.72 33.57
CA TYR A 101 -88.00 7.35 34.07
C TYR A 101 -88.44 6.33 32.99
N TYR A 102 -89.25 6.71 31.99
CA TYR A 102 -89.48 5.85 30.82
C TYR A 102 -88.22 5.68 29.95
N VAL A 103 -87.44 6.75 29.72
CA VAL A 103 -86.15 6.66 29.01
C VAL A 103 -85.14 5.82 29.80
N ASP A 104 -85.10 5.97 31.14
CA ASP A 104 -84.26 5.12 32.00
C ASP A 104 -84.73 3.65 32.04
N ALA A 105 -86.02 3.36 31.88
CA ALA A 105 -86.54 1.99 31.74
C ALA A 105 -86.20 1.36 30.38
N LEU A 106 -86.05 2.16 29.31
CA LEU A 106 -85.61 1.69 27.99
C LEU A 106 -84.10 1.41 27.90
N ALA A 107 -83.31 1.85 28.88
CA ALA A 107 -81.86 1.77 28.86
C ALA A 107 -81.34 0.32 28.97
N GLY A 108 -81.09 -0.29 27.81
CA GLY A 108 -80.62 -1.67 27.68
C GLY A 108 -81.71 -2.72 27.86
N GLU A 109 -82.98 -2.39 27.62
CA GLU A 109 -84.06 -3.37 27.55
C GLU A 109 -84.04 -4.12 26.21
N GLU A 110 -84.09 -5.46 26.29
CA GLU A 110 -83.93 -6.41 25.18
C GLU A 110 -85.25 -7.15 24.87
N ASP A 111 -86.19 -7.22 25.82
CA ASP A 111 -87.53 -7.77 25.57
C ASP A 111 -88.32 -6.82 24.66
N ALA A 112 -88.52 -7.21 23.41
CA ALA A 112 -89.19 -6.40 22.39
C ALA A 112 -90.66 -6.07 22.73
N ALA A 113 -91.36 -6.88 23.53
CA ALA A 113 -92.74 -6.61 23.92
C ALA A 113 -92.79 -5.56 25.05
N VAL A 114 -91.96 -5.74 26.10
CA VAL A 114 -91.79 -4.74 27.16
C VAL A 114 -91.32 -3.41 26.57
N ARG A 115 -90.26 -3.46 25.75
CA ARG A 115 -89.68 -2.30 25.07
C ARG A 115 -90.73 -1.50 24.30
N LYS A 116 -91.56 -2.17 23.49
CA LYS A 116 -92.66 -1.53 22.75
C LYS A 116 -93.68 -0.84 23.66
N THR A 117 -94.02 -1.45 24.80
CA THR A 117 -94.90 -0.83 25.81
C THR A 117 -94.28 0.42 26.45
N VAL A 118 -92.96 0.43 26.70
CA VAL A 118 -92.28 1.63 27.22
C VAL A 118 -92.08 2.70 26.14
N GLU A 119 -91.81 2.33 24.89
CA GLU A 119 -91.76 3.26 23.74
C GLU A 119 -93.13 3.93 23.51
N GLU A 120 -94.23 3.16 23.54
CA GLU A 120 -95.60 3.69 23.47
C GLU A 120 -95.94 4.62 24.67
N ALA A 121 -95.50 4.28 25.88
CA ALA A 121 -95.68 5.12 27.06
C ALA A 121 -94.88 6.42 26.99
N THR A 122 -93.62 6.35 26.53
CA THR A 122 -92.79 7.53 26.25
C THR A 122 -93.48 8.44 25.23
N ALA A 123 -94.01 7.87 24.14
CA ALA A 123 -94.70 8.60 23.09
C ALA A 123 -96.03 9.25 23.55
N ARG A 124 -96.74 8.70 24.54
CA ARG A 124 -97.90 9.38 25.17
C ARG A 124 -97.50 10.67 25.88
N VAL A 125 -96.33 10.67 26.53
CA VAL A 125 -95.89 11.73 27.44
C VAL A 125 -95.04 12.79 26.72
N ALA A 126 -94.30 12.42 25.67
CA ALA A 126 -93.46 13.33 24.88
C ALA A 126 -94.15 14.64 24.43
N PRO A 127 -95.43 14.65 23.96
CA PRO A 127 -96.12 15.90 23.60
C PRO A 127 -96.42 16.85 24.77
N ARG A 128 -96.23 16.41 26.03
CA ARG A 128 -96.50 17.18 27.27
C ARG A 128 -95.24 17.71 27.95
N VAL A 129 -94.07 17.48 27.35
CA VAL A 129 -92.76 17.94 27.86
C VAL A 129 -92.00 18.73 26.80
N ALA A 130 -90.93 19.39 27.19
CA ALA A 130 -89.92 19.89 26.25
C ALA A 130 -88.75 18.90 26.19
N LEU A 131 -88.21 18.64 24.99
CA LEU A 131 -87.14 17.66 24.80
C LEU A 131 -85.83 18.32 24.35
N LEU A 132 -84.72 17.91 24.98
CA LEU A 132 -83.35 18.27 24.60
C LEU A 132 -82.60 17.01 24.19
N ASP A 133 -82.25 16.87 22.90
CA ASP A 133 -81.44 15.74 22.41
C ASP A 133 -79.95 16.12 22.39
N VAL A 134 -79.15 15.46 23.24
CA VAL A 134 -77.75 15.85 23.48
C VAL A 134 -76.79 14.83 22.89
N ILE A 135 -76.04 15.25 21.88
CA ILE A 135 -75.09 14.45 21.10
C ILE A 135 -73.68 15.03 21.27
N THR A 136 -72.65 14.18 21.40
CA THR A 136 -71.26 14.65 21.50
C THR A 136 -70.33 13.95 20.53
N THR A 137 -69.25 14.63 20.16
CA THR A 137 -68.17 14.11 19.33
C THR A 137 -66.84 14.18 20.10
N PRO A 138 -66.22 13.04 20.48
CA PRO A 138 -66.77 11.66 20.43
C PRO A 138 -67.97 11.44 21.38
N PRO A 139 -68.76 10.37 21.19
CA PRO A 139 -69.90 10.00 22.04
C PRO A 139 -69.46 9.44 23.40
N GLY A 140 -70.43 9.21 24.31
CA GLY A 140 -70.20 8.64 25.64
C GLY A 140 -69.82 9.65 26.72
N ALA A 141 -69.88 10.95 26.43
CA ALA A 141 -69.57 12.00 27.39
C ALA A 141 -70.71 12.20 28.40
N THR A 142 -70.36 12.41 29.66
CA THR A 142 -71.32 12.66 30.74
C THR A 142 -71.95 14.04 30.58
N ILE A 143 -73.29 14.08 30.58
CA ILE A 143 -74.09 15.29 30.37
C ILE A 143 -74.52 15.87 31.73
N TYR A 144 -74.47 17.19 31.86
CA TYR A 144 -74.98 17.96 32.99
C TYR A 144 -75.86 19.11 32.50
N LEU A 145 -76.88 19.47 33.29
CA LEU A 145 -77.80 20.57 33.01
C LEU A 145 -77.58 21.69 34.03
N ASP A 146 -77.40 22.91 33.52
CA ASP A 146 -77.04 24.17 34.17
C ASP A 146 -75.70 24.17 34.93
N ARG A 147 -75.52 23.23 35.87
CA ARG A 147 -74.29 23.08 36.66
C ARG A 147 -73.95 21.61 36.92
N VAL A 148 -72.66 21.33 37.05
CA VAL A 148 -72.12 19.97 37.26
C VAL A 148 -72.46 19.41 38.65
N ASP A 149 -72.63 20.27 39.66
CA ASP A 149 -72.95 19.89 41.05
C ASP A 149 -74.40 19.40 41.24
N LEU A 150 -75.28 19.61 40.27
CA LEU A 150 -76.67 19.13 40.28
C LEU A 150 -76.82 17.64 39.91
N GLY A 151 -75.71 16.98 39.59
CA GLY A 151 -75.67 15.57 39.18
C GLY A 151 -75.75 15.36 37.66
N SER A 152 -75.29 14.20 37.21
CA SER A 152 -75.29 13.83 35.79
C SER A 152 -76.69 13.45 35.31
N TRP A 153 -77.01 13.85 34.08
CA TRP A 153 -78.26 13.51 33.38
C TRP A 153 -78.15 12.28 32.48
N GLY A 154 -76.95 11.68 32.39
CA GLY A 154 -76.63 10.48 31.62
C GLY A 154 -75.35 10.65 30.81
N GLN A 155 -75.16 9.78 29.81
CA GLN A 155 -74.11 9.91 28.78
C GLN A 155 -74.75 10.13 27.41
N SER A 156 -74.02 10.78 26.51
CA SER A 156 -74.44 11.03 25.13
C SER A 156 -74.29 9.80 24.20
N PRO A 157 -75.13 9.64 23.15
CA PRO A 157 -76.29 10.47 22.83
C PRO A 157 -77.51 10.14 23.73
N ARG A 158 -78.24 11.15 24.20
CA ARG A 158 -79.43 10.95 25.05
C ARG A 158 -80.45 12.10 24.95
N PRO A 159 -81.73 11.79 24.68
CA PRO A 159 -82.82 12.76 24.82
C PRO A 159 -83.20 12.95 26.29
N MET A 160 -83.44 14.20 26.68
CA MET A 160 -83.75 14.61 28.05
C MET A 160 -85.07 15.40 28.06
N ALA A 161 -86.06 14.92 28.81
CA ALA A 161 -87.27 15.68 29.07
C ALA A 161 -87.04 16.69 30.21
N VAL A 162 -87.39 17.95 29.95
CA VAL A 162 -87.26 19.06 30.89
C VAL A 162 -88.55 19.89 30.94
N PRO A 163 -88.78 20.65 32.03
CA PRO A 163 -89.76 21.74 32.03
C PRO A 163 -89.46 22.76 30.92
N PRO A 164 -90.45 23.55 30.45
CA PRO A 164 -90.19 24.65 29.54
C PRO A 164 -89.34 25.73 30.21
N GLY A 165 -88.28 26.18 29.53
CA GLY A 165 -87.29 27.10 30.11
C GLY A 165 -86.06 27.29 29.22
N ARG A 166 -85.05 27.99 29.74
CA ARG A 166 -83.72 28.09 29.11
C ARG A 166 -82.70 27.39 29.99
N TYR A 167 -81.85 26.60 29.36
CA TYR A 167 -80.87 25.74 30.02
C TYR A 167 -79.47 25.92 29.45
N ARG A 168 -78.47 25.56 30.23
CA ARG A 168 -77.09 25.36 29.80
C ARG A 168 -76.78 23.87 29.80
N VAL A 169 -76.31 23.33 28.69
CA VAL A 169 -75.92 21.91 28.59
C VAL A 169 -74.40 21.82 28.60
N ILE A 170 -73.85 20.98 29.48
CA ILE A 170 -72.40 20.76 29.64
C ILE A 170 -72.10 19.28 29.39
N ALA A 171 -71.05 18.98 28.61
CA ALA A 171 -70.54 17.63 28.39
C ALA A 171 -69.09 17.50 28.88
N GLN A 172 -68.78 16.38 29.54
CA GLN A 172 -67.43 16.04 30.01
C GLN A 172 -67.06 14.60 29.60
N LEU A 173 -65.83 14.40 29.14
CA LEU A 173 -65.28 13.08 28.83
C LEU A 173 -63.82 13.00 29.29
N GLU A 174 -63.43 11.86 29.84
CA GLU A 174 -62.06 11.67 30.36
C GLU A 174 -61.01 11.76 29.24
N GLY A 175 -59.94 12.53 29.48
CA GLY A 175 -58.91 12.83 28.47
C GLY A 175 -59.29 13.93 27.46
N TYR A 176 -60.43 14.59 27.62
CA TYR A 176 -60.90 15.68 26.77
C TYR A 176 -61.21 16.95 27.59
N GLU A 177 -61.16 18.12 26.95
CA GLU A 177 -61.62 19.38 27.50
C GLU A 177 -63.17 19.41 27.55
N PRO A 178 -63.80 19.82 28.66
CA PRO A 178 -65.24 20.02 28.73
C PRO A 178 -65.78 20.98 27.66
N ALA A 179 -66.95 20.66 27.11
CA ALA A 179 -67.69 21.50 26.18
C ALA A 179 -69.04 21.92 26.78
N ALA A 180 -69.56 23.08 26.40
CA ALA A 180 -70.87 23.56 26.86
C ALA A 180 -71.59 24.37 25.77
N MET A 181 -72.92 24.38 25.84
CA MET A 181 -73.81 25.23 25.05
C MET A 181 -74.75 25.97 25.99
N ASP A 182 -74.70 27.30 25.95
CA ASP A 182 -75.48 28.17 26.83
C ASP A 182 -76.82 28.58 26.18
N SER A 183 -77.86 28.80 26.99
CA SER A 183 -79.17 29.32 26.57
C SER A 183 -79.96 28.46 25.57
N VAL A 184 -79.90 27.14 25.69
CA VAL A 184 -80.77 26.20 24.96
C VAL A 184 -82.22 26.37 25.41
N GLU A 185 -83.11 26.75 24.51
CA GLU A 185 -84.51 27.08 24.82
C GLU A 185 -85.46 25.89 24.61
N ALA A 186 -85.91 25.30 25.72
CA ALA A 186 -86.78 24.14 25.74
C ALA A 186 -88.26 24.57 25.73
N THR A 187 -89.04 24.09 24.75
CA THR A 187 -90.47 24.42 24.61
C THR A 187 -91.33 23.15 24.48
N VAL A 188 -92.51 23.15 25.11
CA VAL A 188 -93.38 21.97 25.19
C VAL A 188 -93.85 21.53 23.80
N GLY A 189 -93.79 20.22 23.52
CA GLY A 189 -94.15 19.65 22.23
C GLY A 189 -93.12 19.91 21.13
N LYS A 190 -91.91 20.36 21.48
CA LYS A 190 -90.76 20.49 20.57
C LYS A 190 -89.52 19.80 21.14
N GLU A 191 -88.68 19.37 20.23
CA GLU A 191 -87.36 18.80 20.47
C GLU A 191 -86.29 19.78 19.96
N ALA A 192 -85.27 20.02 20.78
CA ALA A 192 -84.13 20.88 20.45
C ALA A 192 -82.83 20.08 20.54
N GLN A 193 -82.08 20.02 19.43
CA GLN A 193 -80.81 19.31 19.36
C GLN A 193 -79.65 20.15 19.92
N VAL A 194 -78.74 19.48 20.63
CA VAL A 194 -77.56 20.07 21.27
C VAL A 194 -76.34 19.23 20.91
N ALA A 195 -75.53 19.72 19.97
CA ALA A 195 -74.31 19.06 19.52
C ALA A 195 -73.06 19.70 20.14
N LEU A 196 -72.21 18.91 20.80
CA LEU A 196 -70.99 19.38 21.47
C LEU A 196 -69.74 18.59 21.01
N THR A 197 -68.73 19.30 20.51
CA THR A 197 -67.44 18.69 20.11
C THR A 197 -66.39 18.90 21.20
N LEU A 198 -65.78 17.81 21.65
CA LEU A 198 -64.82 17.77 22.75
C LEU A 198 -63.38 17.73 22.20
N LYS A 199 -62.46 18.50 22.76
CA LYS A 199 -61.06 18.57 22.31
C LYS A 199 -60.19 17.63 23.15
N ARG A 200 -59.39 16.76 22.50
CA ARG A 200 -58.51 15.83 23.23
C ARG A 200 -57.35 16.58 23.88
N ILE A 201 -57.02 16.22 25.12
CA ILE A 201 -55.85 16.74 25.83
C ILE A 201 -54.61 15.95 25.36
N VAL A 202 -53.56 16.66 24.95
CA VAL A 202 -52.28 16.10 24.47
C VAL A 202 -51.09 16.89 25.05
N GLY A 203 -49.89 16.35 24.91
CA GLY A 203 -48.61 17.05 25.12
C GLY A 203 -47.65 16.76 23.96
N THR A 204 -46.75 17.70 23.66
CA THR A 204 -45.91 17.64 22.46
C THR A 204 -44.53 17.09 22.80
N VAL A 205 -44.09 16.02 22.13
CA VAL A 205 -42.73 15.49 22.25
C VAL A 205 -41.87 15.98 21.10
N GLN A 206 -40.85 16.79 21.41
CA GLN A 206 -39.80 17.18 20.48
C GLN A 206 -38.72 16.09 20.46
N VAL A 207 -38.51 15.48 19.28
CA VAL A 207 -37.63 14.32 19.10
C VAL A 207 -36.42 14.69 18.26
N GLU A 208 -35.23 14.49 18.82
CA GLU A 208 -33.93 14.74 18.19
C GLU A 208 -33.09 13.46 18.14
N VAL A 209 -32.23 13.33 17.13
CA VAL A 209 -31.32 12.19 16.97
C VAL A 209 -29.89 12.66 16.68
N THR A 210 -28.92 11.98 17.28
CA THR A 210 -27.48 12.25 17.12
C THR A 210 -26.78 11.03 16.51
N GLY A 211 -25.64 11.26 15.83
CA GLY A 211 -24.92 10.24 15.06
C GLY A 211 -25.46 10.05 13.64
N ALA A 212 -26.78 9.91 13.46
CA ALA A 212 -27.42 9.85 12.15
C ALA A 212 -28.78 10.55 12.14
N SER A 213 -28.89 11.67 11.43
CA SER A 213 -30.15 12.40 11.20
C SER A 213 -31.10 11.61 10.29
N GLY A 214 -32.39 11.97 10.25
CA GLY A 214 -33.35 11.31 9.38
C GLY A 214 -33.69 9.88 9.79
N ALA A 215 -33.59 9.56 11.07
CA ALA A 215 -34.06 8.27 11.60
C ALA A 215 -35.59 8.27 11.70
N THR A 216 -36.22 7.15 11.35
CA THR A 216 -37.65 6.94 11.54
C THR A 216 -37.95 6.72 13.03
N VAL A 217 -39.08 7.26 13.50
CA VAL A 217 -39.53 7.17 14.88
C VAL A 217 -40.87 6.45 14.93
N ARG A 218 -40.95 5.38 15.71
CA ARG A 218 -42.21 4.68 16.05
C ARG A 218 -42.55 4.91 17.52
N VAL A 219 -43.83 4.80 17.85
CA VAL A 219 -44.36 5.03 19.20
C VAL A 219 -45.09 3.77 19.68
N ASP A 220 -44.73 3.29 20.87
CA ASP A 220 -45.25 2.15 21.64
C ASP A 220 -45.19 0.75 20.98
N ASP A 221 -45.18 0.65 19.65
CA ASP A 221 -44.91 -0.59 18.90
C ASP A 221 -43.65 -0.44 18.04
N GLU A 222 -42.65 -1.29 18.32
CA GLU A 222 -41.40 -1.42 17.55
C GLU A 222 -41.63 -1.75 16.07
N ARG A 223 -42.75 -2.43 15.75
CA ARG A 223 -43.14 -2.84 14.39
C ARG A 223 -44.25 -1.97 13.79
N GLY A 224 -44.67 -0.93 14.49
CA GLY A 224 -45.72 -0.01 14.05
C GLY A 224 -45.33 0.77 12.79
N ALA A 225 -46.30 1.51 12.24
CA ALA A 225 -46.02 2.50 11.20
C ALA A 225 -45.10 3.61 11.76
N PRO A 226 -44.11 4.10 10.99
CA PRO A 226 -43.31 5.24 11.40
C PRO A 226 -44.19 6.49 11.52
N VAL A 227 -44.15 7.14 12.69
CA VAL A 227 -45.01 8.29 13.03
C VAL A 227 -44.36 9.60 12.60
N CYS A 228 -43.02 9.67 12.61
CA CYS A 228 -42.26 10.76 12.00
C CYS A 228 -40.86 10.30 11.54
N THR A 229 -40.12 11.23 10.94
CA THR A 229 -38.68 11.14 10.70
C THR A 229 -37.99 12.28 11.46
N ALA A 230 -37.01 11.96 12.30
CA ALA A 230 -36.37 12.92 13.21
C ALA A 230 -35.33 13.83 12.51
N PRO A 231 -35.22 15.13 12.88
CA PRO A 231 -35.90 15.77 14.00
C PRO A 231 -37.38 16.11 13.71
N CYS A 232 -38.26 15.91 14.71
CA CYS A 232 -39.70 16.10 14.55
C CYS A 232 -40.39 16.53 15.86
N ALA A 233 -41.67 16.87 15.78
CA ALA A 233 -42.56 17.05 16.94
C ALA A 233 -43.75 16.09 16.82
N LEU A 234 -44.14 15.47 17.93
CA LEU A 234 -45.21 14.47 18.03
C LEU A 234 -46.20 14.87 19.13
N ASP A 235 -47.47 15.11 18.80
CA ASP A 235 -48.50 15.29 19.82
C ASP A 235 -49.02 13.93 20.30
N LEU A 236 -48.77 13.63 21.57
CA LEU A 236 -49.11 12.36 22.22
C LEU A 236 -50.08 12.58 23.40
N PRO A 237 -50.86 11.55 23.78
CA PRO A 237 -51.66 11.60 25.01
C PRO A 237 -50.78 11.84 26.26
N PRO A 238 -51.33 12.42 27.35
CA PRO A 238 -50.66 12.44 28.63
C PRO A 238 -50.50 11.00 29.15
N GLY A 239 -49.28 10.60 29.48
CA GLY A 239 -48.96 9.19 29.78
C GLY A 239 -47.48 8.89 29.68
N VAL A 240 -47.14 7.59 29.63
CA VAL A 240 -45.77 7.10 29.45
C VAL A 240 -45.70 6.30 28.18
N HIS A 241 -44.93 6.78 27.20
CA HIS A 241 -44.77 6.19 25.87
C HIS A 241 -43.35 5.66 25.67
N GLN A 242 -43.14 4.73 24.73
CA GLN A 242 -41.80 4.36 24.24
C GLN A 242 -41.59 4.80 22.79
N LEU A 243 -40.45 5.45 22.53
CA LEU A 243 -40.01 5.82 21.19
C LEU A 243 -38.95 4.83 20.71
N HIS A 244 -39.16 4.25 19.52
CA HIS A 244 -38.21 3.35 18.85
C HIS A 244 -37.59 4.06 17.63
N PHE A 245 -36.31 3.83 17.37
CA PHE A 245 -35.51 4.61 16.41
C PHE A 245 -34.77 3.71 15.43
N GLU A 246 -35.07 3.84 14.13
CA GLU A 246 -34.47 3.01 13.08
C GLU A 246 -34.07 3.85 11.86
N ARG A 247 -32.88 3.57 11.32
CA ARG A 247 -32.42 4.03 10.00
C ARG A 247 -31.67 2.89 9.32
N GLU A 248 -31.63 2.85 7.99
CA GLU A 248 -30.79 1.89 7.27
C GLU A 248 -29.33 1.95 7.77
N GLY A 249 -28.83 0.81 8.25
CA GLY A 249 -27.48 0.68 8.82
C GLY A 249 -27.29 1.20 10.26
N TYR A 250 -28.33 1.72 10.93
CA TYR A 250 -28.23 2.27 12.30
C TYR A 250 -29.48 1.98 13.16
N VAL A 251 -29.27 1.62 14.42
CA VAL A 251 -30.34 1.46 15.42
C VAL A 251 -30.15 2.47 16.56
N GLY A 252 -31.24 3.02 17.08
CA GLY A 252 -31.22 3.82 18.30
C GLY A 252 -31.88 3.08 19.45
N ALA A 253 -31.26 3.10 20.63
CA ALA A 253 -31.84 2.49 21.82
C ALA A 253 -33.21 3.12 22.16
N PRO A 254 -34.26 2.34 22.45
CA PRO A 254 -35.58 2.89 22.75
C PRO A 254 -35.55 3.91 23.90
N ARG A 255 -36.38 4.94 23.79
CA ARG A 255 -36.51 6.00 24.80
C ARG A 255 -37.92 6.04 25.35
N GLN A 256 -38.05 5.70 26.64
CA GLN A 256 -39.27 5.95 27.38
C GLN A 256 -39.42 7.46 27.64
N VAL A 257 -40.61 8.01 27.40
CA VAL A 257 -40.92 9.44 27.59
C VAL A 257 -42.23 9.59 28.37
N THR A 258 -42.19 10.40 29.43
CA THR A 258 -43.41 10.82 30.13
C THR A 258 -43.92 12.11 29.50
N VAL A 259 -45.14 12.07 28.97
CA VAL A 259 -45.83 13.19 28.33
C VAL A 259 -46.80 13.79 29.34
N ALA A 260 -46.63 15.08 29.63
CA ALA A 260 -47.53 15.81 30.51
C ALA A 260 -48.53 16.64 29.68
N ALA A 261 -49.76 16.77 30.19
CA ALA A 261 -50.83 17.50 29.53
C ALA A 261 -50.43 18.95 29.23
N LYS A 262 -50.58 19.37 27.96
CA LYS A 262 -50.28 20.71 27.45
C LYS A 262 -48.82 21.19 27.66
N ALA A 263 -47.90 20.26 27.91
CA ALA A 263 -46.48 20.53 28.07
C ALA A 263 -45.66 20.02 26.86
N THR A 264 -44.45 20.56 26.69
CA THR A 264 -43.50 20.12 25.66
C THR A 264 -42.33 19.37 26.30
N THR A 265 -42.16 18.09 25.98
CA THR A 265 -41.05 17.26 26.46
C THR A 265 -40.01 17.05 25.35
N ARG A 266 -38.71 17.18 25.64
CA ARG A 266 -37.63 16.88 24.68
C ARG A 266 -37.04 15.49 24.91
N VAL A 267 -36.76 14.77 23.82
CA VAL A 267 -36.12 13.45 23.84
C VAL A 267 -35.01 13.40 22.79
N THR A 268 -33.80 13.02 23.22
CA THR A 268 -32.65 12.82 22.33
C THR A 268 -32.21 11.36 22.33
N ALA A 269 -32.13 10.76 21.15
CA ALA A 269 -31.56 9.42 20.93
C ALA A 269 -30.17 9.49 20.26
N VAL A 270 -29.37 8.46 20.50
CA VAL A 270 -28.06 8.27 19.87
C VAL A 270 -28.18 7.06 18.94
N MET A 271 -27.91 7.26 17.65
CA MET A 271 -27.94 6.19 16.66
C MET A 271 -26.59 5.47 16.64
N THR A 272 -26.57 4.17 16.95
CA THR A 272 -25.38 3.32 16.84
C THR A 272 -25.39 2.60 15.48
N PRO A 273 -24.23 2.51 14.79
CA PRO A 273 -24.16 1.77 13.53
C PRO A 273 -24.34 0.27 13.78
N LEU A 274 -25.15 -0.38 12.95
CA LEU A 274 -25.22 -1.83 12.89
C LEU A 274 -23.91 -2.37 12.31
N SER A 275 -23.27 -3.28 13.03
CA SER A 275 -21.97 -3.83 12.66
C SER A 275 -22.02 -5.33 12.36
N GLY A 276 -21.09 -5.78 11.54
CA GLY A 276 -20.76 -7.19 11.33
C GLY A 276 -19.28 -7.45 11.60
N SER A 277 -18.79 -8.60 11.15
CA SER A 277 -17.36 -8.91 11.13
C SER A 277 -16.87 -9.27 9.73
N VAL A 278 -15.57 -9.12 9.48
CA VAL A 278 -14.93 -9.45 8.21
C VAL A 278 -13.73 -10.35 8.46
N LEU A 279 -13.75 -11.57 7.92
CA LEU A 279 -12.58 -12.45 7.92
C LEU A 279 -11.69 -12.11 6.71
N VAL A 280 -10.50 -11.58 6.98
CA VAL A 280 -9.51 -11.25 5.95
C VAL A 280 -8.34 -12.22 6.03
N ARG A 281 -8.09 -12.93 4.93
CA ARG A 281 -6.93 -13.83 4.76
C ARG A 281 -6.19 -13.48 3.47
N THR A 282 -4.89 -13.32 3.59
CA THR A 282 -3.93 -13.30 2.48
C THR A 282 -3.13 -14.60 2.47
N ASP A 283 -2.41 -14.84 1.38
CA ASP A 283 -1.41 -15.90 1.30
C ASP A 283 -0.08 -15.56 1.99
N GLU A 284 0.33 -14.29 1.98
CA GLU A 284 1.41 -13.76 2.82
C GLU A 284 0.85 -13.06 4.08
N PRO A 285 1.23 -13.46 5.31
CA PRO A 285 0.72 -12.88 6.55
C PRO A 285 1.34 -11.50 6.86
N GLY A 286 0.73 -10.75 7.78
CA GLY A 286 1.22 -9.45 8.22
C GLY A 286 0.90 -8.29 7.27
N ALA A 287 0.00 -8.48 6.30
CA ALA A 287 -0.43 -7.42 5.41
C ALA A 287 -1.37 -6.44 6.13
N LEU A 288 -1.09 -5.14 6.05
CA LEU A 288 -1.93 -4.09 6.63
C LEU A 288 -3.29 -4.06 5.93
N ILE A 289 -4.36 -4.01 6.72
CA ILE A 289 -5.73 -3.90 6.24
C ILE A 289 -6.26 -2.51 6.56
N THR A 290 -6.78 -1.83 5.54
CA THR A 290 -7.68 -0.68 5.73
C THR A 290 -9.07 -0.97 5.19
N ILE A 291 -10.10 -0.41 5.84
CA ILE A 291 -11.47 -0.35 5.32
C ILE A 291 -11.88 1.11 5.24
N ASP A 292 -12.39 1.54 4.09
CA ASP A 292 -12.80 2.92 3.80
C ASP A 292 -11.71 3.94 4.19
N GLY A 293 -10.44 3.57 3.92
CA GLY A 293 -9.24 4.35 4.25
C GLY A 293 -8.72 4.22 5.69
N ARG A 294 -9.49 3.64 6.63
CA ARG A 294 -9.09 3.52 8.05
C ARG A 294 -8.34 2.20 8.30
N PRO A 295 -7.14 2.22 8.93
CA PRO A 295 -6.43 0.98 9.28
C PRO A 295 -7.13 0.25 10.44
N LEU A 296 -7.31 -1.06 10.29
CA LEU A 296 -8.05 -1.90 11.26
C LEU A 296 -7.27 -3.13 11.77
N GLY A 297 -6.12 -3.48 11.17
CA GLY A 297 -5.29 -4.59 11.64
C GLY A 297 -4.35 -5.14 10.57
N PHE A 298 -3.79 -6.31 10.85
CA PHE A 298 -2.90 -7.04 9.94
C PHE A 298 -3.42 -8.47 9.71
N THR A 299 -3.17 -9.06 8.54
CA THR A 299 -3.63 -10.42 8.21
C THR A 299 -2.84 -11.53 8.93
N PRO A 300 -3.45 -12.72 9.15
CA PRO A 300 -4.87 -13.03 9.03
C PRO A 300 -5.64 -12.59 10.28
N VAL A 301 -6.81 -11.97 10.11
CA VAL A 301 -7.61 -11.44 11.23
C VAL A 301 -9.11 -11.47 10.95
N VAL A 302 -9.90 -11.60 12.01
CA VAL A 302 -11.33 -11.29 12.00
C VAL A 302 -11.49 -9.86 12.51
N LEU A 303 -11.75 -8.93 11.61
CA LEU A 303 -12.11 -7.56 11.98
C LEU A 303 -13.53 -7.59 12.57
N ARG A 304 -13.69 -7.05 13.78
CA ARG A 304 -14.99 -6.91 14.44
C ARG A 304 -15.50 -5.49 14.28
N ASP A 305 -16.79 -5.31 14.57
CA ASP A 305 -17.44 -4.00 14.64
C ASP A 305 -17.33 -3.16 13.35
N VAL A 306 -17.23 -3.85 12.20
CA VAL A 306 -17.18 -3.21 10.88
C VAL A 306 -18.61 -2.79 10.51
N PRO A 307 -18.87 -1.50 10.21
CA PRO A 307 -20.22 -1.03 9.90
C PRO A 307 -20.81 -1.72 8.67
N ALA A 308 -22.11 -2.07 8.73
CA ALA A 308 -22.83 -2.74 7.65
C ALA A 308 -22.92 -1.89 6.36
N GLY A 309 -23.23 -2.55 5.24
CA GLY A 309 -23.24 -1.98 3.88
C GLY A 309 -22.03 -2.43 3.05
N GLU A 310 -21.85 -1.84 1.88
CA GLU A 310 -20.64 -2.05 1.08
C GLU A 310 -19.45 -1.27 1.66
N ARG A 311 -18.27 -1.91 1.63
CA ARG A 311 -17.03 -1.42 2.23
C ARG A 311 -15.86 -1.66 1.28
N GLN A 312 -14.99 -0.67 1.10
CA GLN A 312 -13.75 -0.86 0.33
C GLN A 312 -12.65 -1.37 1.26
N LEU A 313 -12.39 -2.68 1.17
CA LEU A 313 -11.29 -3.37 1.83
C LEU A 313 -10.03 -3.23 0.99
N ARG A 314 -9.00 -2.57 1.51
CA ARG A 314 -7.67 -2.51 0.89
C ARG A 314 -6.65 -3.25 1.76
N VAL A 315 -5.91 -4.16 1.14
CA VAL A 315 -4.87 -4.96 1.82
C VAL A 315 -3.52 -4.68 1.16
N ALA A 316 -2.53 -4.32 1.98
CA ALA A 316 -1.21 -3.87 1.53
C ALA A 316 -0.09 -4.47 2.37
N LEU A 317 0.86 -5.13 1.72
CA LEU A 317 2.10 -5.64 2.34
C LEU A 317 3.31 -4.94 1.71
N ARG A 318 4.37 -4.73 2.50
CA ARG A 318 5.64 -4.18 1.97
C ARG A 318 6.17 -5.08 0.86
N GLY A 319 6.69 -4.49 -0.21
CA GLY A 319 7.20 -5.24 -1.37
C GLY A 319 6.13 -5.99 -2.17
N HIS A 320 4.84 -5.66 -2.02
CA HIS A 320 3.74 -6.28 -2.75
C HIS A 320 2.78 -5.24 -3.36
N VAL A 321 2.04 -5.64 -4.38
CA VAL A 321 0.99 -4.81 -5.00
C VAL A 321 -0.23 -4.78 -4.07
N PRO A 322 -0.74 -3.60 -3.67
CA PRO A 322 -1.89 -3.52 -2.77
C PRO A 322 -3.19 -3.86 -3.50
N VAL A 323 -3.96 -4.81 -2.95
CA VAL A 323 -5.22 -5.28 -3.52
C VAL A 323 -6.38 -4.55 -2.86
N THR A 324 -7.35 -4.05 -3.65
CA THR A 324 -8.60 -3.47 -3.14
C THR A 324 -9.78 -4.32 -3.60
N VAL A 325 -10.69 -4.64 -2.68
CA VAL A 325 -11.86 -5.50 -2.88
C VAL A 325 -13.07 -4.83 -2.22
N THR A 326 -14.22 -4.80 -2.91
CA THR A 326 -15.48 -4.42 -2.26
C THR A 326 -16.01 -5.61 -1.47
N VAL A 327 -16.33 -5.41 -0.18
CA VAL A 327 -16.95 -6.42 0.68
C VAL A 327 -18.27 -5.90 1.22
N THR A 328 -19.34 -6.70 1.07
CA THR A 328 -20.65 -6.40 1.66
C THR A 328 -20.69 -6.94 3.09
N VAL A 329 -20.84 -6.05 4.07
CA VAL A 329 -20.92 -6.39 5.49
C VAL A 329 -22.38 -6.34 5.93
N ARG A 330 -22.87 -7.40 6.56
CA ARG A 330 -24.24 -7.50 7.09
C ARG A 330 -24.25 -7.46 8.62
N PRO A 331 -25.29 -6.91 9.26
CA PRO A 331 -25.40 -6.86 10.72
C PRO A 331 -25.29 -8.26 11.35
N GLY A 332 -24.43 -8.42 12.36
CA GLY A 332 -24.23 -9.67 13.10
C GLY A 332 -23.58 -10.83 12.34
N GLU A 333 -23.48 -10.77 11.01
CA GLU A 333 -22.84 -11.81 10.18
C GLU A 333 -21.31 -11.67 10.11
N GLN A 334 -20.64 -12.73 9.64
CA GLN A 334 -19.24 -12.68 9.24
C GLN A 334 -19.13 -12.72 7.70
N ALA A 335 -18.77 -11.59 7.11
CA ALA A 335 -18.41 -11.52 5.70
C ALA A 335 -17.11 -12.30 5.46
N GLN A 336 -17.13 -13.25 4.53
CA GLN A 336 -15.96 -14.00 4.10
C GLN A 336 -15.37 -13.35 2.85
N VAL A 337 -14.15 -12.87 2.94
CA VAL A 337 -13.40 -12.38 1.78
C VAL A 337 -12.68 -13.57 1.12
N PRO A 338 -12.76 -13.74 -0.22
CA PRO A 338 -11.97 -14.76 -0.93
C PRO A 338 -10.47 -14.61 -0.61
N PRO A 339 -9.68 -15.70 -0.53
CA PRO A 339 -8.26 -15.63 -0.17
C PRO A 339 -7.47 -14.72 -1.11
N ILE A 340 -6.99 -13.58 -0.59
CA ILE A 340 -6.27 -12.58 -1.36
C ILE A 340 -4.86 -13.12 -1.64
N THR A 341 -4.48 -13.19 -2.93
CA THR A 341 -3.09 -13.43 -3.34
C THR A 341 -2.42 -12.07 -3.50
N LEU A 342 -1.29 -11.85 -2.82
CA LEU A 342 -0.51 -10.62 -2.95
C LEU A 342 0.64 -10.83 -3.95
N GLU A 343 0.67 -10.05 -5.02
CA GLU A 343 1.71 -10.15 -6.04
C GLU A 343 2.99 -9.40 -5.61
N PRO A 344 4.19 -10.02 -5.68
CA PRO A 344 5.45 -9.35 -5.36
C PRO A 344 5.72 -8.15 -6.28
N ARG A 345 5.91 -6.98 -5.68
CA ARG A 345 6.12 -5.70 -6.35
C ARG A 345 7.61 -5.49 -6.62
N ARG A 346 8.09 -6.01 -7.75
CA ARG A 346 9.45 -5.73 -8.25
C ARG A 346 9.48 -4.35 -8.88
N GLU A 347 10.17 -3.42 -8.22
CA GLU A 347 10.32 -2.04 -8.68
C GLU A 347 11.69 -1.81 -9.32
N VAL A 348 11.73 -0.90 -10.30
CA VAL A 348 12.96 -0.33 -10.85
C VAL A 348 12.88 1.19 -10.81
N THR A 349 14.03 1.87 -10.72
CA THR A 349 14.10 3.34 -10.71
C THR A 349 14.95 3.88 -11.88
N ALA A 350 15.95 3.14 -12.35
CA ALA A 350 16.85 3.61 -13.41
C ALA A 350 16.17 3.91 -14.76
N VAL A 351 15.14 3.14 -15.14
CA VAL A 351 14.62 3.15 -16.53
C VAL A 351 13.84 4.42 -16.92
N SER A 352 13.30 5.14 -15.93
CA SER A 352 12.52 6.39 -16.08
C SER A 352 12.94 7.50 -15.10
N ARG A 353 14.01 7.29 -14.31
CA ARG A 353 14.35 8.08 -13.10
C ARG A 353 13.18 8.21 -12.10
N THR A 354 12.16 7.33 -12.18
CA THR A 354 11.01 7.25 -11.26
C THR A 354 10.75 5.79 -10.89
N THR A 355 10.18 5.54 -9.71
CA THR A 355 9.89 4.17 -9.27
C THR A 355 8.67 3.59 -9.99
N GLU A 356 8.88 2.56 -10.80
CA GLU A 356 7.81 1.84 -11.51
C GLU A 356 8.00 0.32 -11.48
N LEU A 357 6.99 -0.44 -11.92
CA LEU A 357 7.05 -1.90 -11.97
C LEU A 357 8.00 -2.35 -13.09
N LEU A 358 8.81 -3.38 -12.81
CA LEU A 358 9.75 -4.01 -13.77
C LEU A 358 9.09 -4.37 -15.13
N ASP A 359 7.85 -4.83 -15.07
CA ASP A 359 7.08 -5.27 -16.24
C ASP A 359 6.57 -4.06 -17.05
N ASP A 360 6.35 -2.89 -16.41
CA ASP A 360 5.95 -1.63 -17.05
C ASP A 360 7.13 -0.74 -17.47
N ALA A 361 8.37 -1.11 -17.12
CA ALA A 361 9.56 -0.33 -17.41
C ALA A 361 9.95 -0.44 -18.91
N PRO A 362 10.17 0.68 -19.63
CA PRO A 362 10.48 0.72 -21.06
C PRO A 362 11.93 0.32 -21.42
N SER A 363 12.50 -0.68 -20.75
CA SER A 363 13.79 -1.31 -21.04
C SER A 363 13.83 -2.76 -20.53
N SER A 364 14.81 -3.54 -20.98
CA SER A 364 15.16 -4.84 -20.41
C SER A 364 16.05 -4.63 -19.19
N VAL A 365 15.59 -5.10 -18.02
CA VAL A 365 16.30 -4.94 -16.75
C VAL A 365 16.44 -6.28 -16.06
N SER A 366 17.62 -6.56 -15.49
CA SER A 366 17.78 -7.58 -14.47
C SER A 366 17.93 -6.90 -13.11
N VAL A 367 17.23 -7.40 -12.09
CA VAL A 367 17.29 -6.88 -10.72
C VAL A 367 17.82 -7.97 -9.80
N LEU A 368 18.89 -7.67 -9.08
CA LEU A 368 19.42 -8.50 -8.00
C LEU A 368 18.92 -7.91 -6.69
N ASP A 369 17.95 -8.56 -6.05
CA ASP A 369 17.35 -8.05 -4.82
C ASP A 369 18.24 -8.32 -3.58
N GLY A 370 17.98 -7.61 -2.49
CA GLY A 370 18.77 -7.73 -1.27
C GLY A 370 18.72 -9.12 -0.61
N ARG A 371 17.77 -10.00 -0.97
CA ARG A 371 17.79 -11.41 -0.53
C ARG A 371 18.83 -12.18 -1.33
N GLU A 372 18.88 -11.98 -2.65
CA GLU A 372 19.92 -12.54 -3.53
C GLU A 372 21.31 -12.04 -3.13
N LEU A 373 21.48 -10.72 -2.94
CA LEU A 373 22.77 -10.12 -2.52
C LEU A 373 23.25 -10.67 -1.15
N ARG A 374 22.36 -10.78 -0.15
CA ARG A 374 22.73 -11.34 1.18
C ARG A 374 22.90 -12.86 1.18
N ALA A 375 22.26 -13.59 0.27
CA ALA A 375 22.38 -15.04 0.20
C ALA A 375 23.74 -15.49 -0.39
N PHE A 376 24.23 -14.75 -1.39
CA PHE A 376 25.52 -14.98 -2.02
C PHE A 376 26.69 -14.22 -1.36
N GLY A 377 26.43 -13.09 -0.68
CA GLY A 377 27.48 -12.32 -0.01
C GLY A 377 28.54 -11.75 -0.97
N TYR A 378 28.13 -11.26 -2.14
CA TYR A 378 29.08 -10.75 -3.14
C TYR A 378 29.94 -9.59 -2.56
N PRO A 379 31.29 -9.65 -2.62
CA PRO A 379 32.15 -8.58 -2.09
C PRO A 379 32.00 -7.27 -2.87
N THR A 380 32.12 -7.36 -4.19
CA THR A 380 32.26 -6.23 -5.11
C THR A 380 31.10 -6.17 -6.10
N ILE A 381 30.97 -5.04 -6.79
CA ILE A 381 29.93 -4.85 -7.82
C ILE A 381 30.16 -5.86 -8.96
N VAL A 382 31.41 -6.05 -9.41
CA VAL A 382 31.79 -7.04 -10.43
C VAL A 382 31.39 -8.47 -10.04
N GLU A 383 31.58 -8.89 -8.77
CA GLU A 383 31.14 -10.22 -8.34
C GLU A 383 29.62 -10.40 -8.37
N ALA A 384 28.86 -9.35 -8.02
CA ALA A 384 27.40 -9.41 -8.11
C ALA A 384 26.90 -9.49 -9.57
N LEU A 385 27.66 -8.95 -10.54
CA LEU A 385 27.32 -9.02 -11.96
C LEU A 385 27.62 -10.39 -12.61
N ARG A 386 28.50 -11.23 -12.03
CA ARG A 386 28.86 -12.52 -12.65
C ARG A 386 27.64 -13.43 -12.76
N GLY A 387 27.29 -13.78 -13.99
CA GLY A 387 26.12 -14.60 -14.34
C GLY A 387 24.80 -13.83 -14.51
N VAL A 388 24.84 -12.50 -14.58
CA VAL A 388 23.68 -11.69 -15.00
C VAL A 388 23.49 -11.78 -16.51
N ARG A 389 22.23 -11.91 -16.96
CA ARG A 389 21.85 -12.03 -18.37
C ARG A 389 22.42 -10.90 -19.24
N GLY A 390 23.14 -11.26 -20.30
CA GLY A 390 23.71 -10.32 -21.28
C GLY A 390 24.89 -9.47 -20.76
N VAL A 391 25.52 -9.87 -19.65
CA VAL A 391 26.72 -9.21 -19.08
C VAL A 391 27.92 -10.15 -19.17
N ALA A 392 29.05 -9.66 -19.68
CA ALA A 392 30.35 -10.33 -19.61
C ALA A 392 31.33 -9.46 -18.81
N LEU A 393 32.32 -10.08 -18.15
CA LEU A 393 33.23 -9.40 -17.21
C LEU A 393 34.70 -9.53 -17.63
N SER A 394 35.52 -8.53 -17.34
CA SER A 394 36.98 -8.57 -17.57
C SER A 394 37.72 -8.04 -16.35
N ASN A 395 38.94 -8.50 -16.13
CA ASN A 395 39.85 -8.00 -15.11
C ASN A 395 41.29 -8.19 -15.59
N ASP A 396 41.98 -7.08 -15.84
CA ASP A 396 43.38 -7.04 -16.29
C ASP A 396 44.40 -7.02 -15.13
N ARG A 397 43.92 -7.10 -13.88
CA ARG A 397 44.62 -6.95 -12.60
C ARG A 397 45.00 -5.52 -12.22
N GLY A 398 44.66 -4.52 -13.04
CA GLY A 398 44.53 -3.12 -12.64
C GLY A 398 43.09 -2.75 -12.30
N TYR A 399 42.15 -3.06 -13.20
CA TYR A 399 40.74 -2.73 -13.06
C TYR A 399 39.80 -3.88 -13.49
N ALA A 400 38.66 -3.97 -12.80
CA ALA A 400 37.54 -4.80 -13.21
C ALA A 400 36.58 -4.00 -14.10
N SER A 401 36.20 -4.55 -15.26
CA SER A 401 35.22 -3.97 -16.17
C SER A 401 34.08 -4.93 -16.49
N ALA A 402 32.94 -4.39 -16.89
CA ALA A 402 31.77 -5.15 -17.32
C ALA A 402 31.29 -4.62 -18.68
N SER A 403 30.86 -5.54 -19.54
CA SER A 403 30.36 -5.22 -20.88
C SER A 403 28.97 -5.79 -21.10
N ILE A 404 28.17 -5.05 -21.86
CA ILE A 404 26.82 -5.44 -22.28
C ILE A 404 26.81 -5.45 -23.81
N ARG A 405 26.23 -6.50 -24.41
CA ARG A 405 26.12 -6.65 -25.88
C ARG A 405 27.47 -6.56 -26.60
N GLY A 406 28.52 -7.15 -26.03
CA GLY A 406 29.86 -7.17 -26.63
C GLY A 406 30.56 -5.81 -26.74
N LEU A 407 30.03 -4.76 -26.11
CA LEU A 407 30.65 -3.44 -26.09
C LEU A 407 31.55 -3.31 -24.84
N GLY A 408 32.75 -3.90 -24.93
CA GLY A 408 33.76 -3.89 -23.87
C GLY A 408 35.12 -4.34 -24.37
N GLN A 409 35.86 -3.43 -24.98
CA GLN A 409 37.19 -3.71 -25.54
C GLN A 409 38.27 -3.61 -24.43
N PRO A 410 39.40 -4.33 -24.55
CA PRO A 410 40.57 -4.06 -23.71
C PRO A 410 40.96 -2.57 -23.77
N ASN A 411 41.50 -2.04 -22.67
CA ASN A 411 41.77 -0.60 -22.45
C ASN A 411 40.57 0.37 -22.49
N ASP A 412 39.31 -0.07 -22.56
CA ASP A 412 38.19 0.89 -22.54
C ASP A 412 37.78 1.36 -21.14
N TYR A 413 38.43 0.88 -20.08
CA TYR A 413 38.19 1.20 -18.66
C TYR A 413 36.70 1.03 -18.22
N GLY A 414 35.88 0.31 -19.00
CA GLY A 414 34.43 0.23 -18.83
C GLY A 414 33.69 1.52 -19.21
N ASN A 415 34.31 2.46 -19.93
CA ASN A 415 33.77 3.80 -20.20
C ASN A 415 32.50 3.85 -21.07
N ARG A 416 32.11 2.70 -21.63
CA ARG A 416 30.85 2.45 -22.35
C ARG A 416 29.70 1.99 -21.44
N LEU A 417 29.90 1.96 -20.12
CA LEU A 417 28.93 1.56 -19.11
C LEU A 417 28.86 2.57 -17.96
N LEU A 418 27.67 3.08 -17.68
CA LEU A 418 27.46 4.07 -16.62
C LEU A 418 27.05 3.40 -15.29
N VAL A 419 27.76 3.71 -14.21
CA VAL A 419 27.50 3.18 -12.86
C VAL A 419 26.96 4.28 -11.97
N LEU A 420 25.87 3.99 -11.25
CA LEU A 420 25.10 4.97 -10.48
C LEU A 420 24.90 4.53 -9.02
N SER A 421 24.85 5.51 -8.10
CA SER A 421 24.28 5.36 -6.76
C SER A 421 22.96 6.14 -6.68
N ASP A 422 21.82 5.43 -6.59
CA ASP A 422 20.45 5.99 -6.58
C ASP A 422 20.20 7.05 -7.68
N GLY A 423 20.75 6.84 -8.88
CA GLY A 423 20.62 7.77 -10.02
C GLY A 423 21.75 8.80 -10.20
N GLN A 424 22.73 8.85 -9.30
CA GLN A 424 23.91 9.73 -9.39
C GLN A 424 25.12 8.98 -9.97
N PRO A 425 25.71 9.43 -11.10
CA PRO A 425 26.92 8.83 -11.66
C PRO A 425 28.10 8.75 -10.69
N LEU A 426 28.85 7.66 -10.78
CA LEU A 426 30.08 7.36 -10.04
C LEU A 426 31.33 7.26 -10.94
N ASN A 427 31.15 7.31 -12.26
CA ASN A 427 32.22 7.44 -13.24
C ASN A 427 32.93 8.81 -13.08
N ASP A 428 34.22 8.87 -13.42
CA ASP A 428 35.03 10.10 -13.36
C ASP A 428 34.90 10.99 -14.61
N ASN A 429 35.56 12.16 -14.61
CA ASN A 429 35.52 13.14 -15.70
C ASN A 429 36.77 13.19 -16.60
N LEU A 430 37.65 12.20 -16.52
CA LEU A 430 38.92 12.11 -17.26
C LEU A 430 38.94 10.92 -18.24
N LEU A 431 38.59 9.73 -17.73
CA LEU A 431 38.46 8.44 -18.43
C LEU A 431 36.99 8.01 -18.60
N ASN A 432 36.09 8.47 -17.70
CA ASN A 432 34.71 7.99 -17.55
C ASN A 432 34.62 6.50 -17.14
N SER A 433 35.58 6.01 -16.36
CA SER A 433 35.69 4.59 -15.97
C SER A 433 34.54 4.14 -15.06
N ALA A 434 34.19 2.85 -15.11
CA ALA A 434 33.01 2.33 -14.42
C ALA A 434 33.19 2.06 -12.90
N TYR A 435 34.43 1.82 -12.45
CA TYR A 435 34.84 1.44 -11.08
C TYR A 435 33.92 0.43 -10.36
N ILE A 436 34.09 -0.86 -10.66
CA ILE A 436 33.23 -1.95 -10.14
C ILE A 436 33.95 -3.01 -9.29
N GLY A 437 35.27 -2.92 -9.10
CA GLY A 437 36.06 -3.82 -8.26
C GLY A 437 36.20 -3.33 -6.82
N SER A 438 37.37 -3.57 -6.22
CA SER A 438 37.75 -3.00 -4.91
C SER A 438 37.91 -1.48 -4.96
N ASP A 439 38.29 -0.95 -6.13
CA ASP A 439 38.20 0.44 -6.58
C ASP A 439 36.78 1.04 -6.51
N GLY A 440 35.75 0.19 -6.65
CA GLY A 440 34.35 0.56 -6.69
C GLY A 440 33.77 0.79 -5.30
N ARG A 441 33.76 -0.28 -4.50
CA ARG A 441 33.38 -0.36 -3.08
C ARG A 441 33.99 -1.64 -2.49
N VAL A 442 34.42 -1.62 -1.23
CA VAL A 442 34.88 -2.85 -0.54
C VAL A 442 33.76 -3.78 -0.08
N ASP A 443 32.51 -3.30 -0.01
CA ASP A 443 31.34 -4.10 0.36
C ASP A 443 30.01 -3.55 -0.18
N LEU A 444 29.01 -4.43 -0.29
CA LEU A 444 27.66 -4.15 -0.80
C LEU A 444 26.55 -4.12 0.28
N HIS A 445 26.87 -4.17 1.58
CA HIS A 445 25.84 -4.32 2.62
C HIS A 445 24.83 -3.15 2.64
N ASP A 446 25.25 -1.93 2.32
CA ASP A 446 24.38 -0.74 2.27
C ASP A 446 23.47 -0.69 1.02
N VAL A 447 23.63 -1.62 0.08
CA VAL A 447 22.82 -1.76 -1.14
C VAL A 447 21.58 -2.64 -0.86
N ASP A 448 20.41 -2.15 -1.25
CA ASP A 448 19.13 -2.90 -1.19
C ASP A 448 18.89 -3.74 -2.44
N ARG A 449 19.30 -3.23 -3.62
CA ARG A 449 19.29 -3.96 -4.89
C ARG A 449 20.25 -3.36 -5.92
N ILE A 450 20.65 -4.17 -6.90
CA ILE A 450 21.34 -3.70 -8.12
C ILE A 450 20.37 -3.83 -9.29
N GLU A 451 20.16 -2.73 -10.03
CA GLU A 451 19.38 -2.69 -11.26
C GLU A 451 20.34 -2.62 -12.46
N VAL A 452 20.35 -3.65 -13.32
CA VAL A 452 21.17 -3.71 -14.53
C VAL A 452 20.26 -3.50 -15.75
N VAL A 453 20.33 -2.32 -16.34
CA VAL A 453 19.57 -1.90 -17.52
C VAL A 453 20.41 -2.15 -18.77
N ARG A 454 19.89 -2.91 -19.74
CA ARG A 454 20.58 -3.23 -21.00
C ARG A 454 20.20 -2.25 -22.10
N GLY A 455 21.17 -1.92 -22.97
CA GLY A 455 20.97 -1.06 -24.13
C GLY A 455 20.99 0.44 -23.82
N PRO A 456 20.63 1.29 -24.80
CA PRO A 456 20.90 2.72 -24.77
C PRO A 456 20.21 3.46 -23.61
N GLY A 457 21.00 3.94 -22.65
CA GLY A 457 20.53 4.68 -21.47
C GLY A 457 20.59 6.21 -21.58
N SER A 458 21.30 6.75 -22.59
CA SER A 458 21.64 8.17 -22.67
C SER A 458 20.47 9.15 -22.65
N LEU A 459 19.25 8.79 -23.10
CA LEU A 459 18.10 9.72 -23.03
C LEU A 459 17.90 10.28 -21.61
N LEU A 460 18.13 9.46 -20.58
CA LEU A 460 18.04 9.91 -19.20
C LEU A 460 19.39 10.37 -18.67
N TYR A 461 20.49 9.68 -18.99
CA TYR A 461 21.76 9.84 -18.28
C TYR A 461 22.90 10.54 -19.04
N GLY A 462 22.71 10.92 -20.30
CA GLY A 462 23.76 11.56 -21.10
C GLY A 462 24.84 10.59 -21.59
N ALA A 463 26.08 11.06 -21.67
CA ALA A 463 27.22 10.27 -22.12
C ALA A 463 27.49 9.01 -21.26
N GLY A 464 28.22 8.03 -21.81
CA GLY A 464 28.71 6.86 -21.09
C GLY A 464 27.67 5.74 -20.90
N ALA A 465 26.38 6.06 -20.91
CA ALA A 465 25.27 5.10 -20.90
C ALA A 465 25.03 4.42 -22.28
N LEU A 466 26.12 4.02 -22.95
CA LEU A 466 26.15 3.48 -24.32
C LEU A 466 25.63 2.03 -24.36
N SER A 467 26.28 1.13 -23.61
CA SER A 467 25.94 -0.30 -23.57
C SER A 467 24.81 -0.62 -22.58
N GLY A 468 24.68 0.17 -21.52
CA GLY A 468 23.72 -0.02 -20.45
C GLY A 468 23.95 0.92 -19.26
N VAL A 469 23.27 0.63 -18.16
CA VAL A 469 23.39 1.34 -16.88
C VAL A 469 23.33 0.34 -15.72
N ILE A 470 24.23 0.46 -14.75
CA ILE A 470 24.14 -0.24 -13.45
C ILE A 470 23.75 0.80 -12.40
N ASN A 471 22.64 0.56 -11.69
CA ASN A 471 22.18 1.42 -10.61
C ASN A 471 22.15 0.67 -9.28
N LEU A 472 23.05 1.05 -8.37
CA LEU A 472 23.06 0.63 -6.98
C LEU A 472 21.99 1.41 -6.25
N VAL A 473 20.94 0.75 -5.77
CA VAL A 473 19.91 1.40 -4.95
C VAL A 473 20.20 1.09 -3.50
N THR A 474 20.53 2.12 -2.71
CA THR A 474 20.88 1.96 -1.29
C THR A 474 19.65 1.75 -0.41
N ARG A 475 19.88 1.38 0.85
CA ARG A 475 18.81 1.03 1.80
C ARG A 475 17.76 2.14 1.98
N PRO A 476 16.46 1.76 2.05
CA PRO A 476 15.37 2.73 2.17
C PRO A 476 15.28 3.35 3.57
N ARG A 477 14.70 4.56 3.61
CA ARG A 477 14.51 5.41 4.80
C ARG A 477 13.69 4.77 5.95
N ASP A 478 13.14 3.57 5.75
CA ASP A 478 12.24 2.86 6.67
C ASP A 478 12.81 1.52 7.19
N VAL A 479 14.09 1.23 6.94
CA VAL A 479 14.85 0.23 7.72
C VAL A 479 14.91 0.69 9.18
N GLN A 480 14.90 -0.25 10.13
CA GLN A 480 14.90 0.06 11.56
C GLN A 480 16.16 0.83 11.99
N THR A 481 16.04 1.60 13.07
CA THR A 481 17.20 2.15 13.78
C THR A 481 18.09 1.01 14.26
N GLY A 482 19.39 1.22 14.28
CA GLY A 482 20.38 0.28 14.78
C GLY A 482 21.78 0.56 14.27
N VAL A 483 22.76 -0.14 14.82
CA VAL A 483 24.17 -0.16 14.40
C VAL A 483 24.59 -1.57 14.00
N HIS A 484 25.55 -1.68 13.08
CA HIS A 484 26.11 -2.95 12.66
C HIS A 484 27.62 -2.88 12.48
N ALA A 485 28.29 -3.95 12.91
CA ALA A 485 29.72 -4.15 12.73
C ALA A 485 29.96 -5.55 12.15
N GLY A 486 30.90 -5.68 11.23
CA GLY A 486 31.22 -6.96 10.63
C GLY A 486 32.64 -7.04 10.12
N PHE A 487 33.12 -8.26 9.94
CA PHE A 487 34.41 -8.59 9.36
C PHE A 487 34.28 -9.86 8.52
N GLY A 488 35.25 -10.05 7.62
CA GLY A 488 35.30 -11.25 6.80
C GLY A 488 36.54 -11.33 5.93
N THR A 489 36.63 -12.40 5.15
CA THR A 489 37.71 -12.66 4.19
C THR A 489 37.13 -13.20 2.89
N TYR A 490 37.79 -12.90 1.77
CA TYR A 490 37.48 -13.45 0.45
C TYR A 490 38.70 -13.49 -0.46
N ASP A 491 38.60 -14.25 -1.56
CA ASP A 491 39.68 -14.45 -2.54
C ASP A 491 41.02 -14.89 -1.94
N ASP A 492 40.96 -15.61 -0.81
CA ASP A 492 42.03 -16.20 0.01
C ASP A 492 43.10 -15.24 0.57
N ALA A 493 43.26 -14.05 -0.02
CA ALA A 493 44.21 -13.02 0.39
C ALA A 493 43.55 -11.76 0.99
N VAL A 494 42.26 -11.53 0.76
CA VAL A 494 41.59 -10.28 1.20
C VAL A 494 40.98 -10.44 2.58
N LEU A 495 41.31 -9.52 3.48
CA LEU A 495 40.60 -9.26 4.73
C LEU A 495 39.78 -7.98 4.59
N HIS A 496 38.56 -7.93 5.12
CA HIS A 496 37.74 -6.72 5.14
C HIS A 496 36.93 -6.56 6.43
N ALA A 497 36.64 -5.32 6.79
CA ALA A 497 35.86 -4.94 7.97
C ALA A 497 34.97 -3.73 7.68
N ARG A 498 33.84 -3.65 8.37
CA ARG A 498 32.91 -2.52 8.28
C ARG A 498 32.20 -2.19 9.58
N VAL A 499 31.88 -0.91 9.75
CA VAL A 499 30.97 -0.40 10.78
C VAL A 499 29.95 0.52 10.10
N GLY A 500 28.71 0.52 10.57
CA GLY A 500 27.70 1.46 10.12
C GLY A 500 26.46 1.46 11.00
N GLY A 501 25.43 2.18 10.58
CA GLY A 501 24.15 2.19 11.26
C GLY A 501 23.13 3.09 10.57
N GLN A 502 21.89 3.00 11.05
CA GLN A 502 20.77 3.84 10.65
C GLN A 502 20.09 4.43 11.89
N LEU A 503 19.70 5.69 11.79
CA LEU A 503 19.05 6.46 12.84
C LEU A 503 17.82 7.17 12.26
N ASN A 504 16.62 6.74 12.66
CA ASN A 504 15.38 7.38 12.26
C ASN A 504 14.89 8.35 13.35
N LEU A 505 14.69 9.62 13.00
CA LEU A 505 14.33 10.72 13.92
C LEU A 505 12.88 11.19 13.68
N GLY A 506 11.94 10.24 13.73
CA GLY A 506 10.53 10.48 13.45
C GLY A 506 10.07 9.81 12.15
N ARG A 507 9.12 10.43 11.43
CA ARG A 507 8.53 9.86 10.20
C ARG A 507 9.25 10.28 8.91
N ASP A 508 9.91 11.42 8.93
CA ASP A 508 10.39 12.16 7.75
C ASP A 508 11.88 12.53 7.85
N ARG A 509 12.58 12.12 8.91
CA ARG A 509 13.95 12.52 9.21
C ARG A 509 14.80 11.32 9.63
N GLY A 510 16.08 11.35 9.31
CA GLY A 510 17.03 10.32 9.71
C GLY A 510 18.30 10.34 8.90
N ALA A 511 19.18 9.40 9.17
CA ALA A 511 20.36 9.13 8.36
C ALA A 511 20.76 7.65 8.43
N TRP A 512 21.49 7.18 7.43
CA TRP A 512 22.37 6.02 7.55
C TRP A 512 23.78 6.41 7.12
N ALA A 513 24.78 5.77 7.71
CA ALA A 513 26.19 5.97 7.39
C ALA A 513 26.98 4.67 7.56
N SER A 514 28.07 4.54 6.81
CA SER A 514 29.01 3.44 6.88
C SER A 514 30.45 3.88 6.70
N VAL A 515 31.35 3.11 7.30
CA VAL A 515 32.80 3.12 7.03
C VAL A 515 33.21 1.66 6.82
N SER A 516 33.92 1.37 5.74
CA SER A 516 34.44 0.04 5.46
C SER A 516 35.81 0.09 4.80
N GLY A 517 36.60 -0.96 5.02
CA GLY A 517 37.94 -1.09 4.46
C GLY A 517 38.32 -2.55 4.23
N ALA A 518 39.24 -2.76 3.29
CA ALA A 518 39.79 -4.05 2.91
C ALA A 518 41.31 -3.95 2.68
N HIS A 519 42.01 -5.03 2.97
CA HIS A 519 43.46 -5.20 2.77
C HIS A 519 43.70 -6.54 2.12
N SER A 520 44.61 -6.60 1.15
CA SER A 520 45.04 -7.80 0.45
C SER A 520 46.57 -7.84 0.42
N ASP A 521 47.17 -8.94 0.87
CA ASP A 521 48.60 -9.22 0.68
C ASP A 521 48.91 -9.67 -0.77
N GLY A 522 47.88 -9.81 -1.62
CA GLY A 522 47.96 -10.26 -3.00
C GLY A 522 48.19 -11.76 -3.15
N PHE A 523 48.29 -12.22 -4.39
CA PHE A 523 48.50 -13.62 -4.72
C PHE A 523 49.51 -13.80 -5.87
N THR A 524 49.84 -15.06 -6.15
CA THR A 524 50.80 -15.44 -7.21
C THR A 524 50.06 -15.89 -8.47
N VAL A 525 50.30 -15.22 -9.60
CA VAL A 525 49.77 -15.56 -10.93
C VAL A 525 50.89 -16.06 -11.83
N ASN A 526 50.64 -17.13 -12.59
CA ASN A 526 51.57 -17.59 -13.61
C ASN A 526 51.23 -16.87 -14.92
N VAL A 527 51.96 -15.81 -15.29
CA VAL A 527 51.63 -14.93 -16.42
C VAL A 527 52.23 -15.47 -17.73
N PRO A 528 51.45 -15.85 -18.76
CA PRO A 528 51.99 -16.44 -19.99
C PRO A 528 52.53 -15.34 -20.92
N LEU A 529 53.83 -15.35 -21.23
CA LEU A 529 54.46 -14.23 -21.93
C LEU A 529 54.12 -14.21 -23.43
N ARG A 530 53.92 -12.99 -23.96
CA ARG A 530 53.51 -12.72 -25.36
C ARG A 530 54.50 -13.23 -26.40
N ASP A 531 55.79 -13.30 -26.05
CA ASP A 531 56.88 -13.81 -26.88
C ASP A 531 57.01 -15.35 -26.84
N GLY A 532 56.30 -16.02 -25.92
CA GLY A 532 56.38 -17.46 -25.69
C GLY A 532 57.59 -17.91 -24.86
N SER A 533 58.36 -16.99 -24.25
CA SER A 533 59.57 -17.34 -23.48
C SER A 533 59.27 -18.08 -22.17
N GLY A 534 58.05 -17.99 -21.63
CA GLY A 534 57.63 -18.80 -20.49
C GLY A 534 56.30 -18.41 -19.86
N THR A 535 56.10 -18.87 -18.63
CA THR A 535 54.92 -18.56 -17.79
C THR A 535 55.37 -18.25 -16.34
N PRO A 536 56.18 -17.19 -16.11
CA PRO A 536 56.72 -16.85 -14.80
C PRO A 536 55.64 -16.64 -13.74
N ALA A 537 55.98 -17.00 -12.50
CA ALA A 537 55.14 -16.81 -11.32
C ALA A 537 55.38 -15.40 -10.74
N VAL A 538 54.41 -14.51 -10.93
CA VAL A 538 54.40 -13.12 -10.46
C VAL A 538 53.64 -13.06 -9.14
N GLY A 539 54.29 -12.67 -8.05
CA GLY A 539 53.67 -12.43 -6.75
C GLY A 539 53.13 -11.01 -6.60
N GLY A 540 52.36 -10.73 -5.54
CA GLY A 540 51.85 -9.38 -5.23
C GLY A 540 50.72 -8.89 -6.13
N VAL A 541 50.18 -9.74 -7.01
CA VAL A 541 49.06 -9.38 -7.90
C VAL A 541 47.81 -9.15 -7.05
N GLU A 542 47.13 -8.03 -7.27
CA GLU A 542 46.02 -7.55 -6.42
C GLU A 542 46.39 -7.49 -4.93
N ALA A 543 47.65 -7.19 -4.60
CA ALA A 543 48.00 -6.64 -3.29
C ALA A 543 47.47 -5.20 -3.22
N PHE A 544 46.57 -4.92 -2.29
CA PHE A 544 45.90 -3.61 -2.21
C PHE A 544 45.49 -3.22 -0.79
N LYS A 545 45.39 -1.91 -0.56
CA LYS A 545 44.65 -1.31 0.55
C LYS A 545 43.47 -0.56 -0.03
N SER A 546 42.28 -0.67 0.55
CA SER A 546 41.13 0.12 0.11
C SER A 546 40.19 0.43 1.26
N GLY A 547 39.49 1.56 1.19
CA GLY A 547 38.47 1.90 2.16
C GLY A 547 37.76 3.20 1.86
N GLY A 548 36.67 3.44 2.58
CA GLY A 548 35.80 4.58 2.32
C GLY A 548 34.69 4.76 3.33
N THR A 549 33.90 5.81 3.11
CA THR A 549 32.63 6.06 3.79
C THR A 549 31.54 6.38 2.78
N ALA A 550 30.34 5.85 3.03
CA ALA A 550 29.14 6.20 2.31
C ALA A 550 28.04 6.57 3.29
N GLY A 551 27.09 7.41 2.87
CA GLY A 551 25.94 7.70 3.71
C GLY A 551 24.89 8.57 3.06
N ARG A 552 23.77 8.67 3.77
CA ARG A 552 22.61 9.45 3.36
C ARG A 552 21.89 10.00 4.59
N ALA A 553 21.68 11.31 4.63
CA ALA A 553 20.80 11.98 5.58
C ALA A 553 19.54 12.49 4.86
N TRP A 554 18.41 12.58 5.55
CA TRP A 554 17.17 13.12 4.99
C TRP A 554 16.35 13.93 5.99
N TRP A 555 15.63 14.92 5.46
CA TRP A 555 14.74 15.81 6.19
C TRP A 555 13.56 16.21 5.28
N GLY A 556 12.40 15.60 5.47
CA GLY A 556 11.24 15.77 4.61
C GLY A 556 11.57 15.43 3.14
N PRO A 557 11.39 16.39 2.20
CA PRO A 557 11.72 16.19 0.80
C PRO A 557 13.23 16.25 0.51
N ALA A 558 14.05 16.77 1.43
CA ALA A 558 15.50 16.90 1.23
C ALA A 558 16.24 15.60 1.57
N THR A 559 17.31 15.35 0.81
CA THR A 559 18.28 14.26 0.96
C THR A 559 19.68 14.83 0.75
N VAL A 560 20.62 14.52 1.63
CA VAL A 560 22.06 14.67 1.36
C VAL A 560 22.64 13.28 1.25
N GLN A 561 23.46 13.01 0.24
CA GLN A 561 24.22 11.76 0.12
C GLN A 561 25.69 12.02 -0.14
N TRP A 562 26.56 11.14 0.37
CA TRP A 562 28.00 11.22 0.17
C TRP A 562 28.63 9.85 -0.10
N LEU A 563 29.76 9.90 -0.80
CA LEU A 563 30.70 8.80 -0.99
C LEU A 563 32.12 9.40 -0.93
N LEU A 564 32.99 8.74 -0.16
CA LEU A 564 34.44 8.86 -0.23
C LEU A 564 34.97 7.43 -0.34
N HIS A 565 35.82 7.15 -1.33
CA HIS A 565 36.44 5.85 -1.52
C HIS A 565 37.88 6.03 -2.02
N HIS A 566 38.79 5.20 -1.52
CA HIS A 566 40.20 5.19 -1.86
C HIS A 566 40.68 3.74 -2.07
N ARG A 567 41.61 3.53 -3.02
CA ARG A 567 42.36 2.29 -3.24
C ARG A 567 43.81 2.62 -3.56
N GLU A 568 44.73 1.86 -3.00
CA GLU A 568 46.15 1.76 -3.36
C GLU A 568 46.39 0.30 -3.77
N GLN A 569 46.81 0.01 -5.00
CA GLN A 569 46.98 -1.36 -5.52
C GLN A 569 48.27 -1.53 -6.34
N SER A 570 49.03 -2.60 -6.07
CA SER A 570 50.19 -3.00 -6.86
C SER A 570 49.76 -3.85 -8.07
N ILE A 571 50.42 -3.62 -9.22
CA ILE A 571 50.10 -4.21 -10.53
C ILE A 571 51.40 -4.75 -11.18
N PRO A 572 52.07 -5.75 -10.57
CA PRO A 572 53.37 -6.27 -11.02
C PRO A 572 53.29 -7.16 -12.28
N VAL A 573 52.20 -7.08 -13.07
CA VAL A 573 51.91 -7.99 -14.19
C VAL A 573 52.50 -7.54 -15.53
N GLY A 574 53.37 -6.52 -15.53
CA GLY A 574 54.01 -5.99 -16.74
C GLY A 574 53.02 -5.31 -17.69
N GLY A 575 52.07 -4.55 -17.16
CA GLY A 575 51.19 -3.68 -17.94
C GLY A 575 51.92 -2.40 -18.36
N TYR A 576 51.53 -1.81 -19.50
CA TYR A 576 52.15 -0.57 -20.02
C TYR A 576 53.68 -0.68 -20.17
N ALA A 577 54.15 -1.85 -20.62
CA ALA A 577 55.57 -2.21 -20.77
C ALA A 577 56.45 -2.15 -19.49
N THR A 578 55.85 -2.02 -18.29
CA THR A 578 56.59 -2.03 -17.00
C THR A 578 57.31 -3.34 -16.70
N THR A 579 58.30 -3.27 -15.80
CA THR A 579 59.07 -4.44 -15.36
C THR A 579 58.15 -5.50 -14.73
N LEU A 580 58.13 -6.68 -15.34
CA LEU A 580 57.34 -7.81 -14.88
C LEU A 580 57.86 -8.33 -13.52
N GLY A 581 56.97 -8.36 -12.53
CA GLY A 581 57.30 -8.76 -11.17
C GLY A 581 57.75 -7.64 -10.25
N ASP A 582 57.88 -6.40 -10.73
CA ASP A 582 58.22 -5.25 -9.88
C ASP A 582 56.96 -4.75 -9.14
N PRO A 583 56.92 -4.79 -7.78
CA PRO A 583 55.77 -4.35 -7.01
C PRO A 583 55.61 -2.82 -6.97
N ARG A 584 56.60 -2.04 -7.42
CA ARG A 584 56.53 -0.56 -7.47
C ARG A 584 55.48 -0.06 -8.44
N THR A 585 55.20 -0.78 -9.52
CA THR A 585 54.12 -0.44 -10.45
C THR A 585 52.79 -0.51 -9.69
N GLN A 586 52.15 0.65 -9.46
CA GLN A 586 51.01 0.78 -8.54
C GLN A 586 50.06 1.91 -8.97
N PHE A 587 48.76 1.75 -8.67
CA PHE A 587 47.73 2.77 -8.87
C PHE A 587 47.10 3.19 -7.52
N ASP A 588 46.89 4.51 -7.36
CA ASP A 588 46.05 5.17 -6.35
C ASP A 588 44.77 5.67 -7.03
N ASP A 589 43.61 5.21 -6.58
CA ASP A 589 42.30 5.71 -6.99
C ASP A 589 41.62 6.39 -5.80
N THR A 590 41.39 7.70 -5.87
CA THR A 590 40.67 8.44 -4.82
C THR A 590 39.44 9.16 -5.39
N ARG A 591 38.23 8.75 -5.00
CA ARG A 591 36.95 9.29 -5.48
C ARG A 591 36.10 9.88 -4.35
N MET A 592 35.53 11.06 -4.58
CA MET A 592 34.63 11.75 -3.66
C MET A 592 33.39 12.28 -4.40
N MET A 593 32.22 12.18 -3.79
CA MET A 593 30.94 12.65 -4.33
C MET A 593 30.08 13.16 -3.17
N VAL A 594 29.51 14.37 -3.29
CA VAL A 594 28.48 14.89 -2.38
C VAL A 594 27.32 15.45 -3.21
N GLU A 595 26.08 15.01 -2.92
CA GLU A 595 24.84 15.51 -3.53
C GLU A 595 23.89 16.04 -2.46
N LEU A 596 23.25 17.18 -2.74
CA LEU A 596 22.02 17.63 -2.10
C LEU A 596 20.87 17.52 -3.12
N ARG A 597 19.81 16.79 -2.77
CA ARG A 597 18.62 16.58 -3.60
C ARG A 597 17.33 16.90 -2.83
N VAL A 598 16.39 17.56 -3.48
CA VAL A 598 15.11 17.98 -2.88
C VAL A 598 13.95 17.56 -3.79
N GLU A 599 13.02 16.78 -3.25
CA GLU A 599 11.93 16.13 -4.00
C GLU A 599 10.52 16.53 -3.50
N PRO A 600 10.11 17.81 -3.59
CA PRO A 600 8.80 18.23 -3.12
C PRO A 600 7.67 17.79 -4.06
N LYS A 601 6.58 17.31 -3.47
CA LYS A 601 5.28 17.19 -4.16
C LYS A 601 4.59 18.55 -4.09
N LEU A 602 4.41 19.17 -5.25
CA LEU A 602 3.79 20.49 -5.39
C LEU A 602 2.27 20.41 -5.51
N GLY A 603 1.72 19.20 -5.67
CA GLY A 603 0.28 18.90 -5.62
C GLY A 603 0.05 17.41 -5.87
N GLU A 604 -1.21 17.01 -6.11
CA GLU A 604 -1.54 15.62 -6.50
C GLU A 604 -0.95 15.24 -7.87
N GLN A 605 -0.80 16.22 -8.77
CA GLN A 605 -0.42 16.01 -10.16
C GLN A 605 1.04 16.40 -10.48
N LEU A 606 1.75 17.06 -9.57
CA LEU A 606 3.02 17.71 -9.88
C LEU A 606 4.08 17.41 -8.82
N GLN A 607 5.19 16.82 -9.26
CA GLN A 607 6.38 16.59 -8.45
C GLN A 607 7.58 17.27 -9.12
N LEU A 608 8.38 17.96 -8.31
CA LEU A 608 9.68 18.49 -8.70
C LEU A 608 10.77 17.63 -8.04
N MET A 609 11.87 17.43 -8.75
CA MET A 609 13.16 17.04 -8.19
C MET A 609 14.17 18.12 -8.59
N THR A 610 14.95 18.61 -7.63
CA THR A 610 16.20 19.32 -7.92
C THR A 610 17.36 18.62 -7.24
N ARG A 611 18.50 18.49 -7.92
CA ARG A 611 19.77 18.08 -7.30
C ARG A 611 20.87 19.07 -7.64
N VAL A 612 21.79 19.25 -6.71
CA VAL A 612 23.10 19.87 -6.92
C VAL A 612 24.16 18.95 -6.32
N HIS A 613 25.29 18.81 -6.99
CA HIS A 613 26.35 17.91 -6.56
C HIS A 613 27.74 18.42 -6.94
N GLY A 614 28.75 17.96 -6.20
CA GLY A 614 30.17 18.21 -6.45
C GLY A 614 30.97 16.94 -6.22
N ASN A 615 31.98 16.72 -7.06
CA ASN A 615 32.74 15.48 -7.11
C ASN A 615 34.24 15.76 -7.29
N ARG A 616 35.07 14.84 -6.80
CA ARG A 616 36.53 14.80 -6.97
C ARG A 616 36.94 13.40 -7.43
N TYR A 617 37.81 13.34 -8.42
CA TYR A 617 38.65 12.20 -8.71
C TYR A 617 40.12 12.63 -8.60
N VAL A 618 40.96 11.79 -8.01
CA VAL A 618 42.41 11.86 -8.12
C VAL A 618 42.90 10.46 -8.44
N PHE A 619 43.76 10.37 -9.46
CA PHE A 619 44.53 9.20 -9.82
C PHE A 619 46.00 9.46 -9.51
N GLY A 620 46.72 8.46 -9.03
CA GLY A 620 48.18 8.44 -9.00
C GLY A 620 48.70 7.15 -9.61
N GLY A 621 49.49 7.23 -10.68
CA GLY A 621 50.14 6.07 -11.29
C GLY A 621 51.65 6.11 -11.02
N LEU A 622 52.25 4.98 -10.66
CA LEU A 622 53.68 4.77 -10.82
C LEU A 622 53.88 3.56 -11.72
N TYR A 623 54.73 3.72 -12.74
CA TYR A 623 55.07 2.73 -13.74
C TYR A 623 56.58 2.50 -13.69
N ALA A 624 57.01 1.35 -13.17
CA ALA A 624 58.43 1.05 -12.95
C ALA A 624 59.05 0.33 -14.16
N PHE A 625 60.24 0.78 -14.56
CA PHE A 625 61.01 0.25 -15.68
C PHE A 625 62.49 0.03 -15.32
N ASP A 626 63.08 -1.04 -15.85
CA ASP A 626 64.51 -1.34 -15.73
C ASP A 626 65.29 -0.60 -16.83
N ASP A 627 66.06 0.43 -16.47
CA ASP A 627 66.93 1.14 -17.43
C ASP A 627 68.39 0.64 -17.38
N PRO A 628 69.03 0.28 -18.53
CA PRO A 628 70.41 -0.23 -18.55
C PRO A 628 71.52 0.76 -18.14
N VAL A 629 71.22 2.05 -18.00
CA VAL A 629 72.19 3.13 -17.75
C VAL A 629 71.90 3.87 -16.44
N GLU A 630 70.64 4.29 -16.24
CA GLU A 630 70.14 4.94 -15.02
C GLU A 630 69.79 3.92 -13.92
N GLY A 631 69.71 2.63 -14.25
CA GLY A 631 69.43 1.51 -13.35
C GLY A 631 67.95 1.35 -12.99
N SER A 632 67.23 2.46 -12.84
CA SER A 632 65.79 2.50 -12.63
C SER A 632 65.21 3.76 -13.28
N LEU A 633 64.09 3.60 -13.97
CA LEU A 633 63.27 4.67 -14.51
C LEU A 633 61.84 4.46 -14.03
N ASP A 634 61.29 5.43 -13.31
CA ASP A 634 59.91 5.40 -12.82
C ASP A 634 59.14 6.54 -13.49
N ASN A 635 58.13 6.22 -14.31
CA ASN A 635 57.16 7.23 -14.75
C ASN A 635 56.11 7.40 -13.66
N VAL A 636 55.88 8.64 -13.24
CA VAL A 636 54.92 9.02 -12.20
C VAL A 636 53.85 9.91 -12.82
N GLU A 637 52.60 9.45 -12.76
CA GLU A 637 51.46 10.17 -13.30
C GLU A 637 50.50 10.60 -12.20
N THR A 638 49.80 11.70 -12.42
CA THR A 638 48.75 12.18 -11.52
C THR A 638 47.64 12.85 -12.33
N TYR A 639 46.45 12.26 -12.32
CA TYR A 639 45.27 12.88 -12.93
C TYR A 639 44.35 13.46 -11.85
N LYS A 640 43.75 14.62 -12.13
CA LYS A 640 42.94 15.37 -11.18
C LYS A 640 41.65 15.85 -11.85
N GLY A 641 40.53 15.29 -11.39
CA GLY A 641 39.19 15.67 -11.82
C GLY A 641 38.41 16.37 -10.71
N THR A 642 37.88 17.56 -10.96
CA THR A 642 36.88 18.22 -10.09
C THR A 642 35.74 18.73 -10.94
N TRP A 643 34.51 18.37 -10.58
CA TRP A 643 33.33 18.81 -11.32
C TRP A 643 32.07 18.98 -10.46
N PHE A 644 31.24 19.93 -10.88
CA PHE A 644 30.00 20.31 -10.21
C PHE A 644 28.85 20.24 -11.22
N GLY A 645 27.65 19.91 -10.76
CA GLY A 645 26.48 19.92 -11.63
C GLY A 645 25.15 20.08 -10.92
N GLY A 646 24.16 20.56 -11.66
CA GLY A 646 22.77 20.69 -11.21
C GLY A 646 21.80 20.05 -12.19
N GLU A 647 20.69 19.52 -11.68
CA GLU A 647 19.54 19.08 -12.47
C GLU A 647 18.24 19.58 -11.84
N ALA A 648 17.29 19.99 -12.68
CA ALA A 648 15.89 20.13 -12.32
C ALA A 648 15.04 19.20 -13.20
N ARG A 649 14.15 18.41 -12.59
CA ARG A 649 13.21 17.52 -13.27
C ARG A 649 11.79 17.72 -12.75
N LEU A 650 10.88 18.06 -13.64
CA LEU A 650 9.45 18.20 -13.38
C LEU A 650 8.69 16.99 -13.91
N VAL A 651 7.86 16.36 -13.06
CA VAL A 651 6.98 15.25 -13.43
C VAL A 651 5.53 15.70 -13.25
N TYR A 652 4.78 15.72 -14.35
CA TYR A 652 3.36 16.06 -14.40
C TYR A 652 2.51 14.84 -14.74
N THR A 653 1.54 14.53 -13.88
CA THR A 653 0.60 13.41 -14.01
C THR A 653 -0.84 13.95 -13.96
N PRO A 654 -1.41 14.36 -15.11
CA PRO A 654 -2.80 14.83 -15.20
C PRO A 654 -3.85 13.77 -14.83
N LYS A 655 -5.14 14.15 -14.79
CA LYS A 655 -6.29 13.23 -14.55
C LYS A 655 -6.67 12.36 -15.77
N ILE A 656 -5.68 12.04 -16.60
CA ILE A 656 -5.75 11.10 -17.74
C ILE A 656 -4.55 10.12 -17.62
N PRO A 657 -4.55 8.94 -18.25
CA PRO A 657 -3.43 8.00 -18.14
C PRO A 657 -2.21 8.45 -18.97
N LEU A 658 -1.60 9.56 -18.56
CA LEU A 658 -0.42 10.20 -19.13
C LEU A 658 0.49 10.70 -18.00
N ARG A 659 1.79 10.53 -18.19
CA ARG A 659 2.88 11.09 -17.37
C ARG A 659 3.81 11.84 -18.33
N LEU A 660 4.03 13.13 -18.06
CA LEU A 660 4.98 13.96 -18.77
C LEU A 660 6.15 14.28 -17.84
N THR A 661 7.36 13.99 -18.27
CA THR A 661 8.59 14.33 -17.57
C THR A 661 9.40 15.28 -18.44
N VAL A 662 9.81 16.42 -17.88
CA VAL A 662 10.73 17.36 -18.51
C VAL A 662 11.86 17.64 -17.53
N GLY A 663 13.09 17.64 -18.00
CA GLY A 663 14.24 17.99 -17.18
C GLY A 663 15.34 18.70 -17.94
N ALA A 664 16.18 19.39 -17.19
CA ALA A 664 17.40 20.01 -17.67
C ALA A 664 18.52 19.80 -16.65
N GLU A 665 19.72 19.54 -17.14
CA GLU A 665 20.93 19.40 -16.33
C GLU A 665 22.09 20.18 -16.95
N ALA A 666 23.01 20.64 -16.11
CA ALA A 666 24.24 21.29 -16.54
C ALA A 666 25.39 20.88 -15.60
N GLN A 667 26.57 20.67 -16.17
CA GLN A 667 27.79 20.36 -15.43
C GLN A 667 28.95 21.25 -15.89
N HIS A 668 29.76 21.66 -14.93
CA HIS A 668 30.98 22.42 -15.12
C HIS A 668 32.14 21.65 -14.51
N HIS A 669 33.16 21.38 -15.32
CA HIS A 669 34.36 20.65 -14.99
C HIS A 669 35.53 21.66 -14.98
N PRO A 670 35.73 22.42 -13.89
CA PRO A 670 36.81 23.41 -13.80
C PRO A 670 38.20 22.77 -13.86
N GLU A 671 38.32 21.49 -13.54
CA GLU A 671 39.58 20.75 -13.51
C GLU A 671 39.36 19.34 -14.10
N ALA A 672 40.02 19.08 -15.22
CA ALA A 672 40.29 17.76 -15.75
C ALA A 672 41.75 17.79 -16.23
N SER A 673 42.69 17.67 -15.29
CA SER A 673 44.12 17.76 -15.56
C SER A 673 44.84 16.43 -15.45
N MET A 674 45.91 16.27 -16.23
CA MET A 674 46.79 15.10 -16.26
C MET A 674 48.23 15.60 -16.27
N PHE A 675 49.04 15.07 -15.37
CA PHE A 675 50.47 15.34 -15.24
C PHE A 675 51.24 14.02 -15.32
N GLY A 676 52.41 14.01 -15.95
CA GLY A 676 53.29 12.85 -16.09
C GLY A 676 54.75 13.24 -16.11
N ASP A 677 55.53 12.69 -15.18
CA ASP A 677 56.96 12.95 -14.98
C ASP A 677 57.76 11.64 -15.07
N THR A 678 58.82 11.61 -15.87
CA THR A 678 59.82 10.54 -15.85
C THR A 678 60.88 10.86 -14.79
N VAL A 679 61.08 9.95 -13.84
CA VAL A 679 62.05 10.05 -12.75
C VAL A 679 63.20 9.05 -12.99
N THR A 680 64.43 9.55 -12.96
CA THR A 680 65.67 8.77 -13.15
C THR A 680 66.72 9.13 -12.08
N ALA A 681 67.88 8.48 -12.12
CA ALA A 681 69.01 8.81 -11.24
C ALA A 681 69.63 10.19 -11.55
N SER A 682 69.54 10.64 -12.81
CA SER A 682 70.05 11.92 -13.30
C SER A 682 69.08 13.09 -13.13
N GLY A 683 67.76 12.85 -13.00
CA GLY A 683 66.79 13.90 -12.68
C GLY A 683 65.33 13.53 -12.93
N THR A 684 64.47 14.56 -12.97
CA THR A 684 63.04 14.43 -13.31
C THR A 684 62.75 15.26 -14.56
N THR A 685 62.05 14.68 -15.53
CA THR A 685 61.64 15.35 -16.77
C THR A 685 60.14 15.15 -16.98
N SER A 686 59.41 16.26 -17.15
CA SER A 686 57.96 16.20 -17.43
C SER A 686 57.70 15.88 -18.90
N TYR A 687 56.76 14.97 -19.16
CA TYR A 687 56.36 14.54 -20.50
C TYR A 687 54.87 14.78 -20.80
N LEU A 688 54.05 15.03 -19.77
CA LEU A 688 52.62 15.30 -19.89
C LEU A 688 52.25 16.43 -18.93
N ASP A 689 51.78 17.54 -19.47
CA ASP A 689 51.19 18.66 -18.73
C ASP A 689 49.95 19.13 -19.50
N SER A 690 48.77 18.65 -19.07
CA SER A 690 47.51 18.93 -19.75
C SER A 690 46.45 19.35 -18.74
N GLU A 691 46.13 20.64 -18.69
CA GLU A 691 44.98 21.16 -17.95
C GLU A 691 43.81 21.43 -18.90
N GLN A 692 42.72 20.66 -18.78
CA GLN A 692 41.48 20.93 -19.50
C GLN A 692 40.39 21.42 -18.55
N SER A 693 39.57 22.37 -19.02
CA SER A 693 38.31 22.76 -18.41
C SER A 693 37.21 22.63 -19.47
N TYR A 694 36.09 22.02 -19.11
CA TYR A 694 34.96 21.83 -20.02
C TYR A 694 33.62 21.96 -19.32
N SER A 695 32.54 22.04 -20.09
CA SER A 695 31.18 22.11 -19.57
C SER A 695 30.21 21.47 -20.54
N PHE A 696 29.08 21.00 -20.03
CA PHE A 696 27.97 20.59 -20.87
C PHE A 696 26.62 20.95 -20.24
N ALA A 697 25.62 21.15 -21.09
CA ALA A 697 24.24 21.35 -20.70
C ALA A 697 23.34 20.45 -21.55
N ALA A 698 22.27 19.94 -20.95
CA ALA A 698 21.33 19.07 -21.62
C ALA A 698 19.88 19.35 -21.21
N ALA A 699 18.97 19.13 -22.14
CA ALA A 699 17.53 19.20 -21.91
C ALA A 699 16.86 17.93 -22.45
N TYR A 700 15.91 17.38 -21.70
CA TYR A 700 15.21 16.16 -22.06
C TYR A 700 13.71 16.22 -21.78
N ALA A 701 12.94 15.54 -22.62
CA ALA A 701 11.50 15.37 -22.46
C ALA A 701 11.11 13.91 -22.73
N LEU A 702 10.24 13.36 -21.89
CA LEU A 702 9.72 12.00 -21.96
C LEU A 702 8.21 12.03 -21.69
N ALA A 703 7.43 11.53 -22.65
CA ALA A 703 6.00 11.28 -22.50
C ALA A 703 5.75 9.77 -22.35
N GLU A 704 4.94 9.41 -21.37
CA GLU A 704 4.49 8.04 -21.15
C GLU A 704 2.96 8.02 -21.00
N GLY A 705 2.27 7.19 -21.77
CA GLY A 705 0.81 7.09 -21.71
C GLY A 705 0.35 5.65 -21.68
N SER A 706 -0.71 5.36 -20.92
CA SER A 706 -1.37 4.05 -20.90
C SER A 706 -2.79 4.18 -21.46
N PRO A 707 -2.96 4.44 -22.78
CA PRO A 707 -4.27 4.69 -23.39
C PRO A 707 -5.27 3.53 -23.22
N LEU A 708 -4.77 2.30 -23.02
CA LEU A 708 -5.56 1.12 -22.70
C LEU A 708 -4.86 0.35 -21.57
N PRO A 709 -5.57 -0.40 -20.70
CA PRO A 709 -4.94 -1.13 -19.59
C PRO A 709 -3.89 -2.18 -20.01
N TRP A 710 -3.93 -2.61 -21.27
CA TRP A 710 -2.98 -3.54 -21.88
C TRP A 710 -1.89 -2.86 -22.72
N LEU A 711 -1.90 -1.53 -22.90
CA LEU A 711 -0.98 -0.81 -23.78
C LEU A 711 -0.39 0.41 -23.07
N LYS A 712 0.92 0.38 -22.78
CA LYS A 712 1.71 1.54 -22.38
C LYS A 712 2.64 1.95 -23.54
N LEU A 713 2.66 3.24 -23.84
CA LEU A 713 3.54 3.89 -24.80
C LEU A 713 4.53 4.77 -24.04
N SER A 714 5.77 4.85 -24.53
CA SER A 714 6.82 5.71 -24.00
C SER A 714 7.60 6.30 -25.17
N GLY A 715 7.85 7.61 -25.15
CA GLY A 715 8.58 8.29 -26.22
C GLY A 715 9.18 9.60 -25.75
N GLY A 716 10.41 9.88 -26.15
CA GLY A 716 11.12 11.08 -25.74
C GLY A 716 12.40 11.33 -26.53
N ALA A 717 13.01 12.46 -26.22
CA ALA A 717 14.34 12.81 -26.70
C ALA A 717 15.10 13.62 -25.64
N ARG A 718 16.43 13.56 -25.72
CA ARG A 718 17.37 14.45 -25.04
C ARG A 718 18.24 15.15 -26.09
N VAL A 719 18.66 16.37 -25.79
CA VAL A 719 19.70 17.10 -26.51
C VAL A 719 20.79 17.43 -25.50
N ASP A 720 22.03 17.05 -25.80
CA ASP A 720 23.22 17.41 -25.04
C ASP A 720 24.08 18.38 -25.86
N VAL A 721 24.66 19.39 -25.22
CA VAL A 721 25.56 20.37 -25.83
C VAL A 721 26.82 20.46 -24.96
N TYR A 722 27.97 20.11 -25.53
CA TYR A 722 29.27 20.14 -24.87
C TYR A 722 30.09 21.35 -25.34
N SER A 723 31.09 21.76 -24.55
CA SER A 723 32.07 22.77 -24.98
C SER A 723 33.20 22.21 -25.85
N THR A 724 33.34 20.89 -25.93
CA THR A 724 34.42 20.18 -26.65
C THR A 724 33.98 19.59 -28.00
N PHE A 725 32.69 19.41 -28.25
CA PHE A 725 32.16 18.88 -29.52
C PHE A 725 30.70 19.33 -29.75
N GLY A 726 30.20 19.10 -30.97
CA GLY A 726 28.89 19.57 -31.42
C GLY A 726 27.67 19.00 -30.66
N PRO A 727 26.48 19.62 -30.81
CA PRO A 727 25.26 19.19 -30.12
C PRO A 727 24.77 17.83 -30.62
N ILE A 728 24.41 16.93 -29.70
CA ILE A 728 23.96 15.57 -30.00
C ILE A 728 22.51 15.34 -29.56
N VAL A 729 21.72 14.72 -30.45
CA VAL A 729 20.30 14.43 -30.23
C VAL A 729 20.09 12.93 -30.03
N VAL A 730 19.38 12.59 -28.95
CA VAL A 730 19.25 11.24 -28.39
C VAL A 730 17.76 10.85 -28.26
N PRO A 731 17.12 10.35 -29.34
CA PRO A 731 15.74 9.89 -29.32
C PRO A 731 15.61 8.45 -28.77
N ARG A 732 14.48 8.14 -28.14
CA ARG A 732 14.09 6.78 -27.72
C ARG A 732 12.57 6.62 -27.70
N ALA A 733 12.08 5.45 -28.10
CA ALA A 733 10.68 5.06 -28.04
C ALA A 733 10.53 3.61 -27.55
N ALA A 734 9.40 3.32 -26.89
CA ALA A 734 9.01 1.98 -26.48
C ALA A 734 7.49 1.80 -26.50
N VAL A 735 7.06 0.60 -26.90
CA VAL A 735 5.68 0.11 -26.89
C VAL A 735 5.64 -1.13 -26.00
N ILE A 736 4.79 -1.11 -24.98
CA ILE A 736 4.65 -2.18 -24.00
C ILE A 736 3.20 -2.68 -24.04
N MET A 737 3.04 -3.94 -24.40
CA MET A 737 1.74 -4.60 -24.58
C MET A 737 1.59 -5.75 -23.59
N LYS A 738 0.39 -5.93 -23.04
CA LYS A 738 0.04 -7.06 -22.15
C LYS A 738 -1.03 -7.93 -22.81
N PRO A 739 -0.66 -8.74 -23.84
CA PRO A 739 -1.64 -9.41 -24.71
C PRO A 739 -2.37 -10.57 -24.03
N VAL A 740 -1.82 -11.14 -22.96
CA VAL A 740 -2.39 -12.24 -22.17
C VAL A 740 -2.09 -12.04 -20.68
N THR A 741 -2.83 -12.70 -19.80
CA THR A 741 -2.57 -12.68 -18.35
C THR A 741 -1.13 -13.12 -18.04
N GLY A 742 -0.39 -12.28 -17.32
CA GLY A 742 1.03 -12.51 -17.00
C GLY A 742 2.00 -12.36 -18.19
N GLY A 743 1.51 -12.12 -19.41
CA GLY A 743 2.32 -11.89 -20.61
C GLY A 743 2.56 -10.41 -20.84
N THR A 744 3.80 -10.01 -21.07
CA THR A 744 4.22 -8.64 -21.40
C THR A 744 5.20 -8.66 -22.58
N LEU A 745 4.86 -7.99 -23.67
CA LEU A 745 5.69 -7.78 -24.85
C LEU A 745 6.16 -6.31 -24.89
N LYS A 746 7.48 -6.10 -24.83
CA LYS A 746 8.13 -4.80 -25.00
C LYS A 746 8.78 -4.76 -26.39
N VAL A 747 8.57 -3.68 -27.13
CA VAL A 747 9.27 -3.36 -28.39
C VAL A 747 9.82 -1.95 -28.23
N MET A 748 11.12 -1.76 -28.40
CA MET A 748 11.78 -0.49 -28.06
C MET A 748 13.04 -0.24 -28.89
N GLY A 749 13.44 1.02 -28.98
CA GLY A 749 14.67 1.42 -29.64
C GLY A 749 15.02 2.89 -29.43
N GLY A 750 16.24 3.25 -29.79
CA GLY A 750 16.76 4.61 -29.64
C GLY A 750 18.27 4.71 -29.85
N ARG A 751 18.79 5.93 -29.70
CA ARG A 751 20.22 6.23 -29.71
C ARG A 751 20.78 6.26 -28.28
N ALA A 752 22.05 5.92 -28.11
CA ALA A 752 22.89 6.38 -27.01
C ALA A 752 24.25 6.83 -27.55
N PHE A 753 25.03 7.53 -26.72
CA PHE A 753 26.33 8.05 -27.11
C PHE A 753 27.35 8.01 -25.96
N ARG A 754 28.63 8.10 -26.32
CA ARG A 754 29.74 8.34 -25.40
C ARG A 754 30.56 9.52 -25.92
N ALA A 755 30.79 10.50 -25.05
CA ALA A 755 31.75 11.58 -25.34
C ALA A 755 33.18 11.01 -25.41
N PRO A 756 34.08 11.57 -26.26
CA PRO A 756 35.50 11.36 -26.10
C PRO A 756 35.92 11.74 -24.67
N SER A 757 36.72 10.91 -24.01
CA SER A 757 37.25 11.21 -22.68
C SER A 757 38.36 12.26 -22.78
N ILE A 758 38.73 12.92 -21.68
CA ILE A 758 39.84 13.90 -21.70
C ILE A 758 41.17 13.18 -21.93
N TYR A 759 41.33 11.98 -21.37
CA TYR A 759 42.44 11.08 -21.66
C TYR A 759 42.54 10.75 -23.15
N GLU A 760 41.43 10.30 -23.77
CA GLU A 760 41.42 9.96 -25.21
C GLU A 760 41.77 11.14 -26.12
N GLN A 761 41.41 12.37 -25.71
CA GLN A 761 41.71 13.59 -26.49
C GLN A 761 43.15 14.09 -26.31
N ARG A 762 43.73 13.96 -25.11
CA ARG A 762 44.91 14.75 -24.68
C ARG A 762 46.05 13.96 -24.04
N TYR A 763 45.91 12.65 -23.80
CA TYR A 763 47.00 11.88 -23.21
C TYR A 763 48.09 11.60 -24.25
N GLU A 764 49.34 11.84 -23.85
CA GLU A 764 50.56 11.44 -24.53
C GLU A 764 51.60 11.01 -23.48
N ASP A 765 52.55 10.17 -23.87
CA ASP A 765 53.61 9.63 -23.00
C ASP A 765 55.00 10.19 -23.37
N GLY A 766 55.05 11.46 -23.80
CA GLY A 766 56.25 12.07 -24.36
C GLY A 766 56.63 11.57 -25.76
N GLY A 767 55.72 10.83 -26.42
CA GLY A 767 55.99 10.20 -27.72
C GLY A 767 56.85 8.93 -27.60
N LEU A 768 56.65 8.15 -26.53
CA LEU A 768 57.23 6.81 -26.36
C LEU A 768 56.36 5.74 -27.03
N SER A 769 55.04 5.82 -26.83
CA SER A 769 54.05 4.95 -27.48
C SER A 769 52.80 5.69 -27.94
N GLN A 770 52.35 6.76 -27.26
CA GLN A 770 51.14 7.51 -27.62
C GLN A 770 51.38 9.02 -27.76
N VAL A 771 50.77 9.62 -28.78
CA VAL A 771 50.68 11.08 -28.99
C VAL A 771 49.23 11.57 -28.95
N VAL A 772 49.04 12.87 -28.76
CA VAL A 772 47.71 13.51 -28.65
C VAL A 772 46.80 13.25 -29.86
N ALA A 773 45.50 13.11 -29.58
CA ALA A 773 44.47 12.84 -30.59
C ALA A 773 43.65 14.06 -31.03
N VAL A 774 43.68 15.15 -30.24
CA VAL A 774 43.03 16.43 -30.57
C VAL A 774 44.07 17.53 -30.64
N ASP A 775 44.29 18.05 -31.85
CA ASP A 775 45.33 19.02 -32.21
C ASP A 775 44.82 19.87 -33.40
N GLU A 776 44.65 21.17 -33.18
CA GLU A 776 44.12 22.09 -34.21
C GLU A 776 45.14 22.40 -35.32
N GLU A 777 46.44 22.34 -35.05
CA GLU A 777 47.50 22.58 -36.06
C GLU A 777 47.64 21.38 -37.00
N ARG A 778 47.47 20.16 -36.48
CA ARG A 778 47.44 18.91 -37.25
C ARG A 778 46.06 18.63 -37.87
N GLY A 779 45.02 19.36 -37.47
CA GLY A 779 43.64 19.15 -37.91
C GLY A 779 42.99 17.87 -37.37
N LEU A 780 43.44 17.39 -36.20
CA LEU A 780 42.97 16.18 -35.55
C LEU A 780 41.89 16.50 -34.51
N SER A 781 40.82 15.71 -34.50
CA SER A 781 39.69 15.86 -33.58
C SER A 781 39.04 14.50 -33.28
N LEU A 782 38.23 14.44 -32.21
CA LEU A 782 37.42 13.27 -31.86
C LEU A 782 35.94 13.65 -31.76
N GLU A 783 35.08 12.82 -32.35
CA GLU A 783 33.61 12.91 -32.27
C GLU A 783 33.03 11.85 -31.30
N PRO A 784 31.78 12.01 -30.82
CA PRO A 784 31.15 11.04 -29.92
C PRO A 784 30.80 9.69 -30.58
N GLU A 785 31.20 8.59 -29.93
CA GLU A 785 30.71 7.25 -30.29
C GLU A 785 29.18 7.23 -30.21
N SER A 786 28.52 6.65 -31.21
CA SER A 786 27.05 6.56 -31.25
C SER A 786 26.60 5.12 -31.46
N VAL A 787 25.59 4.69 -30.70
CA VAL A 787 24.90 3.41 -30.90
C VAL A 787 23.41 3.62 -31.13
N TYR A 788 22.87 2.96 -32.14
CA TYR A 788 21.43 2.88 -32.42
C TYR A 788 21.00 1.44 -32.17
N SER A 789 20.08 1.23 -31.25
CA SER A 789 19.61 -0.11 -30.89
C SER A 789 18.11 -0.27 -31.08
N GLY A 790 17.71 -1.48 -31.50
CA GLY A 790 16.34 -1.97 -31.50
C GLY A 790 16.26 -3.28 -30.72
N GLU A 791 15.18 -3.47 -29.97
CA GLU A 791 15.01 -4.61 -29.07
C GLU A 791 13.55 -5.04 -28.92
N VAL A 792 13.32 -6.35 -28.82
CA VAL A 792 12.03 -6.96 -28.51
C VAL A 792 12.22 -7.90 -27.32
N GLU A 793 11.48 -7.70 -26.23
CA GLU A 793 11.49 -8.56 -25.04
C GLU A 793 10.07 -9.08 -24.74
N TYR A 794 9.91 -10.40 -24.61
CA TYR A 794 8.68 -11.04 -24.16
C TYR A 794 8.90 -11.70 -22.80
N THR A 795 8.10 -11.30 -21.81
CA THR A 795 8.02 -11.94 -20.49
C THR A 795 6.68 -12.66 -20.36
N GLN A 796 6.69 -13.96 -20.05
CA GLN A 796 5.50 -14.70 -19.64
C GLN A 796 5.66 -15.18 -18.19
N ARG A 797 4.84 -14.64 -17.29
CA ARG A 797 4.60 -15.20 -15.96
C ARG A 797 3.57 -16.31 -16.04
N PHE A 798 3.81 -17.43 -15.36
CA PHE A 798 2.87 -18.55 -15.29
C PHE A 798 2.96 -19.24 -13.92
N LEU A 799 1.90 -19.96 -13.56
CA LEU A 799 1.65 -20.37 -12.17
C LEU A 799 1.66 -19.12 -11.25
N LYS A 800 2.18 -19.19 -10.01
CA LYS A 800 2.26 -18.00 -9.12
C LYS A 800 3.66 -17.39 -9.01
N ASP A 801 4.65 -18.11 -9.52
CA ASP A 801 6.02 -18.05 -9.02
C ASP A 801 7.08 -18.23 -10.12
N TRP A 802 6.69 -18.55 -11.36
CA TRP A 802 7.60 -18.65 -12.53
C TRP A 802 7.46 -17.45 -13.47
N ALA A 803 8.56 -17.11 -14.14
CA ALA A 803 8.63 -16.25 -15.30
C ALA A 803 9.63 -16.81 -16.33
N VAL A 804 9.27 -16.76 -17.61
CA VAL A 804 10.22 -16.86 -18.73
C VAL A 804 10.34 -15.49 -19.37
N ILE A 805 11.58 -15.05 -19.62
CA ILE A 805 11.90 -13.81 -20.33
C ILE A 805 12.74 -14.17 -21.54
N GLY A 806 12.29 -13.83 -22.75
CA GLY A 806 13.09 -13.93 -23.97
C GLY A 806 13.27 -12.56 -24.60
N ALA A 807 14.48 -12.19 -24.98
CA ALA A 807 14.80 -10.92 -25.63
C ALA A 807 15.62 -11.13 -26.91
N GLY A 808 15.41 -10.31 -27.92
CA GLY A 808 16.22 -10.23 -29.13
C GLY A 808 16.59 -8.78 -29.42
N HIS A 809 17.85 -8.51 -29.75
CA HIS A 809 18.37 -7.17 -29.93
C HIS A 809 19.29 -7.04 -31.13
N VAL A 810 19.36 -5.83 -31.69
CA VAL A 810 20.35 -5.41 -32.68
C VAL A 810 20.84 -4.00 -32.31
N SER A 811 22.14 -3.78 -32.46
CA SER A 811 22.83 -2.53 -32.16
C SER A 811 23.83 -2.22 -33.26
N TYR A 812 23.68 -1.06 -33.91
CA TYR A 812 24.62 -0.52 -34.89
C TYR A 812 25.44 0.58 -34.21
N VAL A 813 26.77 0.49 -34.26
CA VAL A 813 27.71 1.40 -33.60
C VAL A 813 28.55 2.11 -34.66
N GLU A 814 28.62 3.44 -34.59
CA GLU A 814 29.39 4.30 -35.49
C GLU A 814 30.35 5.21 -34.71
N GLY A 815 31.43 5.65 -35.37
CA GLY A 815 32.42 6.55 -34.79
C GLY A 815 33.14 5.96 -33.57
N ILE A 816 33.42 4.64 -33.57
CA ILE A 816 34.11 3.97 -32.46
C ILE A 816 35.49 4.61 -32.27
N ILE A 817 35.80 5.04 -31.05
CA ILE A 817 37.12 5.58 -30.72
C ILE A 817 38.04 4.37 -30.47
N ALA A 818 39.10 4.29 -31.26
CA ALA A 818 40.09 3.22 -31.20
C ALA A 818 41.51 3.78 -31.37
N THR A 819 42.48 3.04 -30.84
CA THR A 819 43.91 3.35 -30.96
C THR A 819 44.43 2.90 -32.33
N ILE A 820 45.03 3.82 -33.09
CA ILE A 820 45.59 3.58 -34.43
C ILE A 820 47.03 4.12 -34.53
N PRO A 821 47.88 3.64 -35.46
CA PRO A 821 49.17 4.27 -35.75
C PRO A 821 48.99 5.74 -36.16
N ASP A 822 49.76 6.64 -35.54
CA ASP A 822 49.66 8.09 -35.76
C ASP A 822 49.83 8.48 -37.23
N THR A 823 50.80 7.84 -37.88
CA THR A 823 50.99 7.82 -39.33
C THR A 823 51.15 6.36 -39.83
N PRO A 824 50.91 6.06 -41.12
CA PRO A 824 50.96 4.69 -41.63
C PRO A 824 52.32 4.03 -41.45
N GLY A 825 52.39 2.97 -40.62
CA GLY A 825 53.63 2.26 -40.27
C GLY A 825 54.38 2.82 -39.06
N SER A 826 53.84 3.85 -38.40
CA SER A 826 54.35 4.35 -37.10
C SER A 826 54.24 3.28 -36.01
N ALA A 827 55.21 3.28 -35.09
CA ALA A 827 55.11 2.59 -33.81
C ALA A 827 54.32 3.41 -32.77
N LEU A 828 54.36 4.75 -32.88
CA LEU A 828 53.53 5.65 -32.09
C LEU A 828 52.08 5.60 -32.57
N VAL A 829 51.16 5.59 -31.62
CA VAL A 829 49.72 5.55 -31.82
C VAL A 829 49.02 6.81 -31.31
N ARG A 830 47.78 7.01 -31.72
CA ARG A 830 46.84 7.98 -31.14
C ARG A 830 45.42 7.42 -31.23
N TYR A 831 44.46 8.08 -30.60
CA TYR A 831 43.05 7.77 -30.81
C TYR A 831 42.52 8.38 -32.13
N GLU A 832 41.58 7.68 -32.77
CA GLU A 832 40.78 8.18 -33.90
C GLU A 832 39.38 7.53 -33.87
N ASN A 833 38.37 8.23 -34.40
CA ASN A 833 37.07 7.63 -34.70
C ASN A 833 37.18 6.77 -35.98
N ILE A 834 37.24 5.44 -35.85
CA ILE A 834 37.30 4.58 -37.03
C ILE A 834 36.00 4.66 -37.84
N THR A 835 36.15 4.78 -39.16
CA THR A 835 35.03 4.96 -40.09
C THR A 835 34.21 3.68 -40.31
N THR A 836 34.80 2.51 -40.00
CA THR A 836 34.13 1.20 -40.11
C THR A 836 33.16 0.98 -38.94
N PRO A 837 31.83 0.92 -39.17
CA PRO A 837 30.86 0.71 -38.11
C PRO A 837 30.81 -0.76 -37.67
N ALA A 838 30.38 -1.01 -36.44
CA ALA A 838 30.17 -2.35 -35.90
C ALA A 838 28.68 -2.70 -35.80
N LEU A 839 28.34 -3.96 -36.06
CA LEU A 839 27.03 -4.52 -35.85
C LEU A 839 27.09 -5.58 -34.76
N VAL A 840 26.26 -5.42 -33.72
CA VAL A 840 25.96 -6.45 -32.74
C VAL A 840 24.53 -6.95 -32.96
N ALA A 841 24.36 -8.26 -33.12
CA ALA A 841 23.06 -8.91 -33.11
C ALA A 841 23.05 -10.06 -32.11
N GLY A 842 21.95 -10.25 -31.39
CA GLY A 842 21.88 -11.27 -30.34
C GLY A 842 20.49 -11.42 -29.72
N GLY A 843 20.44 -12.26 -28.69
CA GLY A 843 19.25 -12.48 -27.90
C GLY A 843 19.53 -13.32 -26.66
N ASP A 844 18.72 -13.11 -25.62
CA ASP A 844 18.79 -13.82 -24.36
C ASP A 844 17.50 -14.58 -24.04
N LEU A 845 17.62 -15.58 -23.18
CA LEU A 845 16.54 -16.29 -22.51
C LEU A 845 16.86 -16.38 -21.00
N GLU A 846 15.89 -16.12 -20.13
CA GLU A 846 15.96 -16.41 -18.69
C GLU A 846 14.67 -17.10 -18.22
N LEU A 847 14.83 -18.28 -17.61
CA LEU A 847 13.82 -18.96 -16.81
C LEU A 847 14.08 -18.65 -15.34
N ARG A 848 13.24 -17.81 -14.71
CA ARG A 848 13.35 -17.44 -13.30
C ARG A 848 12.14 -17.91 -12.50
N ARG A 849 12.38 -18.43 -11.30
CA ARG A 849 11.38 -18.79 -10.31
C ARG A 849 11.73 -18.23 -8.94
N GLU A 850 10.75 -17.70 -8.24
CA GLU A 850 10.87 -17.26 -6.84
C GLU A 850 9.71 -17.87 -6.04
N TRP A 851 9.99 -18.90 -5.25
CA TRP A 851 8.97 -19.48 -4.37
C TRP A 851 8.81 -18.59 -3.12
N ARG A 852 7.71 -18.82 -2.40
CA ARG A 852 7.55 -18.33 -1.01
C ARG A 852 8.69 -18.82 -0.12
N GLN A 853 8.87 -18.14 1.01
CA GLN A 853 9.96 -18.38 1.98
C GLN A 853 11.39 -18.09 1.47
N GLY A 854 11.55 -17.56 0.24
CA GLY A 854 12.83 -17.05 -0.26
C GLY A 854 13.67 -18.02 -1.09
N TRP A 855 13.08 -19.13 -1.57
CA TRP A 855 13.75 -19.94 -2.59
C TRP A 855 13.77 -19.18 -3.92
N MET A 856 14.88 -19.22 -4.64
CA MET A 856 15.06 -18.60 -5.95
C MET A 856 15.81 -19.52 -6.90
N LEU A 857 15.47 -19.50 -8.18
CA LEU A 857 16.18 -20.14 -9.27
C LEU A 857 16.15 -19.22 -10.50
N SER A 858 17.27 -19.02 -11.17
CA SER A 858 17.45 -18.21 -12.38
C SER A 858 18.39 -18.98 -13.31
N ALA A 859 17.88 -19.45 -14.43
CA ALA A 859 18.67 -20.12 -15.47
C ALA A 859 18.63 -19.23 -16.72
N ALA A 860 19.77 -18.70 -17.14
CA ALA A 860 19.89 -17.78 -18.26
C ALA A 860 20.84 -18.31 -19.34
N TYR A 861 20.56 -17.93 -20.59
CA TYR A 861 21.39 -18.18 -21.76
C TYR A 861 21.30 -16.98 -22.69
N GLY A 862 22.43 -16.43 -23.10
CA GLY A 862 22.56 -15.36 -24.09
C GLY A 862 23.43 -15.80 -25.25
N TYR A 863 23.04 -15.40 -26.46
CA TYR A 863 23.89 -15.47 -27.64
C TYR A 863 24.01 -14.08 -28.26
N GLN A 864 25.24 -13.65 -28.54
CA GLN A 864 25.56 -12.38 -29.16
C GLN A 864 26.65 -12.56 -30.20
N ARG A 865 26.63 -11.74 -31.25
CA ARG A 865 27.70 -11.69 -32.24
C ARG A 865 27.97 -10.24 -32.62
N ALA A 866 29.19 -9.80 -32.38
CA ALA A 866 29.68 -8.45 -32.66
C ALA A 866 30.76 -8.50 -33.75
N GLN A 867 30.58 -7.76 -34.84
CA GLN A 867 31.50 -7.74 -35.99
C GLN A 867 31.51 -6.37 -36.68
N TYR A 868 32.66 -6.02 -37.25
CA TYR A 868 32.80 -4.83 -38.11
C TYR A 868 32.11 -5.04 -39.47
N LEU A 869 31.66 -3.96 -40.10
CA LEU A 869 30.99 -3.97 -41.41
C LEU A 869 31.92 -3.43 -42.51
N ASN A 870 32.43 -4.34 -43.33
CA ASN A 870 33.28 -4.12 -44.52
C ASN A 870 34.78 -3.87 -44.26
N ASP A 871 35.30 -4.23 -43.08
CA ASP A 871 36.73 -4.19 -42.73
C ASP A 871 37.53 -5.31 -43.42
N GLY A 872 37.56 -5.27 -44.76
CA GLY A 872 38.20 -6.30 -45.59
C GLY A 872 37.39 -7.61 -45.71
N PRO A 873 38.02 -8.67 -46.26
CA PRO A 873 37.32 -9.92 -46.60
C PRO A 873 37.00 -10.76 -45.35
N GLY A 874 35.82 -10.54 -44.76
CA GLY A 874 35.25 -11.45 -43.77
C GLY A 874 34.35 -10.83 -42.70
N ASN A 875 34.30 -9.49 -42.57
CA ASN A 875 33.64 -8.78 -41.46
C ASN A 875 34.16 -9.26 -40.09
N PRO A 876 35.40 -8.85 -39.70
CA PRO A 876 36.07 -9.40 -38.53
C PRO A 876 35.27 -9.19 -37.23
N ARG A 877 35.32 -10.20 -36.37
CA ARG A 877 34.70 -10.16 -35.03
C ARG A 877 35.46 -9.21 -34.11
N LEU A 878 34.72 -8.50 -33.26
CA LEU A 878 35.29 -7.70 -32.18
C LEU A 878 36.04 -8.58 -31.16
N VAL A 879 37.07 -8.02 -30.55
CA VAL A 879 37.88 -8.66 -29.50
C VAL A 879 37.15 -8.62 -28.15
N ASN A 880 37.52 -9.52 -27.23
CA ASN A 880 36.93 -9.65 -25.89
C ASN A 880 35.41 -9.91 -25.83
N VAL A 881 34.78 -10.30 -26.95
CA VAL A 881 33.35 -10.68 -26.98
C VAL A 881 33.19 -12.20 -26.88
N PRO A 882 32.60 -12.75 -25.80
CA PRO A 882 32.12 -14.13 -25.78
C PRO A 882 30.82 -14.22 -26.58
N GLU A 883 30.72 -15.15 -27.55
CA GLU A 883 29.49 -15.29 -28.35
C GLU A 883 28.35 -15.97 -27.59
N HIS A 884 28.64 -16.87 -26.65
CA HIS A 884 27.65 -17.53 -25.80
C HIS A 884 27.97 -17.31 -24.32
N LEU A 885 26.93 -16.94 -23.57
CA LEU A 885 26.93 -16.77 -22.13
C LEU A 885 25.82 -17.64 -21.54
N ALA A 886 26.08 -18.39 -20.48
CA ALA A 886 25.02 -19.10 -19.76
C ALA A 886 25.26 -19.05 -18.24
N SER A 887 24.19 -19.01 -17.46
CA SER A 887 24.27 -19.05 -16.01
C SER A 887 23.14 -19.86 -15.38
N LEU A 888 23.43 -20.44 -14.23
CA LEU A 888 22.48 -21.04 -13.32
C LEU A 888 22.75 -20.47 -11.93
N ARG A 889 21.77 -19.79 -11.34
CA ARG A 889 21.84 -19.22 -9.99
C ARG A 889 20.65 -19.72 -9.20
N GLY A 890 20.86 -20.12 -7.96
CA GLY A 890 19.79 -20.54 -7.06
C GLY A 890 20.09 -20.22 -5.60
N VAL A 891 19.05 -19.97 -4.83
CA VAL A 891 19.11 -19.77 -3.38
C VAL A 891 18.06 -20.68 -2.75
N PHE A 892 18.50 -21.54 -1.84
CA PHE A 892 17.72 -22.64 -1.28
C PHE A 892 17.76 -22.59 0.26
N PRO A 893 16.82 -21.89 0.91
CA PRO A 893 16.61 -21.94 2.36
C PRO A 893 16.45 -23.38 2.87
N ILE A 894 17.47 -23.89 3.57
CA ILE A 894 17.52 -25.21 4.21
C ILE A 894 16.79 -25.15 5.55
N VAL A 895 17.14 -24.17 6.38
CA VAL A 895 16.48 -23.86 7.65
C VAL A 895 16.06 -22.41 7.58
N ARG A 896 14.75 -22.16 7.73
CA ARG A 896 14.15 -20.83 7.60
C ARG A 896 14.96 -19.79 8.38
N GLU A 897 15.47 -18.80 7.65
CA GLU A 897 16.27 -17.66 8.13
C GLU A 897 17.66 -18.03 8.70
N LEU A 898 17.83 -19.19 9.35
CA LEU A 898 19.09 -19.65 9.94
C LEU A 898 20.12 -20.21 8.93
N ALA A 899 19.69 -20.79 7.79
CA ALA A 899 20.59 -21.38 6.81
C ALA A 899 19.97 -21.46 5.40
N SER A 900 20.66 -20.89 4.41
CA SER A 900 20.32 -20.92 2.98
C SER A 900 21.53 -21.28 2.15
N LEU A 901 21.37 -22.20 1.20
CA LEU A 901 22.40 -22.59 0.23
C LEU A 901 22.27 -21.73 -1.03
N GLY A 902 23.25 -20.88 -1.30
CA GLY A 902 23.45 -20.27 -2.62
C GLY A 902 24.23 -21.22 -3.52
N LEU A 903 23.84 -21.35 -4.78
CA LEU A 903 24.59 -22.03 -5.84
C LEU A 903 24.65 -21.13 -7.07
N ARG A 904 25.84 -20.94 -7.65
CA ARG A 904 26.04 -20.25 -8.93
C ARG A 904 26.86 -21.16 -9.86
N MET A 905 26.57 -21.10 -11.15
CA MET A 905 27.40 -21.65 -12.21
C MET A 905 27.32 -20.70 -13.40
N THR A 906 28.45 -20.44 -14.06
CA THR A 906 28.57 -19.60 -15.24
C THR A 906 29.45 -20.26 -16.29
N LEU A 907 28.98 -20.26 -17.53
CA LEU A 907 29.67 -20.76 -18.71
C LEU A 907 29.83 -19.60 -19.70
N GLU A 908 31.05 -19.32 -20.13
CA GLU A 908 31.34 -18.42 -21.24
C GLU A 908 32.17 -19.14 -22.31
N THR A 909 31.84 -18.92 -23.59
CA THR A 909 32.68 -19.39 -24.70
C THR A 909 33.98 -18.60 -24.84
N PRO A 910 35.01 -19.20 -25.46
CA PRO A 910 36.22 -18.52 -25.92
C PRO A 910 35.97 -17.11 -26.48
N ARG A 911 36.76 -16.13 -26.02
CA ARG A 911 36.75 -14.75 -26.51
C ARG A 911 37.91 -14.55 -27.48
N ARG A 912 37.72 -13.80 -28.56
CA ARG A 912 38.81 -13.45 -29.49
C ARG A 912 39.80 -12.49 -28.82
N ILE A 913 41.09 -12.74 -28.98
CA ILE A 913 42.16 -12.02 -28.29
C ILE A 913 42.58 -10.76 -29.05
N ILE A 914 42.95 -10.88 -30.33
CA ILE A 914 43.26 -9.72 -31.22
C ILE A 914 42.52 -9.83 -32.56
N VAL A 915 42.52 -8.75 -33.36
CA VAL A 915 41.87 -8.72 -34.68
C VAL A 915 42.69 -9.42 -35.80
N PRO A 916 44.04 -9.36 -35.85
CA PRO A 916 44.82 -9.96 -36.94
C PRO A 916 44.93 -11.50 -36.94
N ASP A 917 44.62 -12.19 -35.84
CA ASP A 917 44.67 -13.65 -35.76
C ASP A 917 43.37 -14.28 -35.22
N ASP A 918 43.28 -15.60 -35.31
CA ASP A 918 42.14 -16.39 -34.79
C ASP A 918 42.41 -16.92 -33.37
N ALA A 919 43.31 -16.29 -32.61
CA ALA A 919 43.58 -16.71 -31.23
C ALA A 919 42.40 -16.36 -30.31
N VAL A 920 42.01 -17.34 -29.50
CA VAL A 920 40.89 -17.25 -28.56
C VAL A 920 41.28 -17.76 -27.17
N THR A 921 40.62 -17.27 -26.13
CA THR A 921 40.80 -17.76 -24.75
C THR A 921 40.17 -19.16 -24.55
N THR A 922 40.45 -19.82 -23.43
CA THR A 922 39.79 -21.08 -23.07
C THR A 922 38.33 -20.89 -22.67
N THR A 923 37.47 -21.90 -22.90
CA THR A 923 36.09 -21.95 -22.39
C THR A 923 36.07 -21.81 -20.87
N GLN A 924 35.32 -20.82 -20.37
CA GLN A 924 35.27 -20.49 -18.95
C GLN A 924 34.07 -21.21 -18.32
N LEU A 925 34.30 -22.12 -17.37
CA LEU A 925 33.23 -22.77 -16.59
C LEU A 925 33.55 -22.68 -15.10
N VAL A 926 32.85 -21.78 -14.41
CA VAL A 926 33.03 -21.49 -12.99
C VAL A 926 31.76 -21.87 -12.24
N ALA A 927 31.89 -22.43 -11.04
CA ALA A 927 30.76 -22.78 -10.18
C ALA A 927 31.09 -22.47 -8.72
N ASP A 928 30.14 -21.88 -8.00
CA ASP A 928 30.30 -21.37 -6.63
C ASP A 928 29.19 -21.92 -5.74
N ALA A 929 29.49 -22.12 -4.45
CA ALA A 929 28.51 -22.47 -3.43
C ALA A 929 28.68 -21.61 -2.17
N THR A 930 27.58 -21.13 -1.61
CA THR A 930 27.56 -20.35 -0.36
C THR A 930 26.55 -20.90 0.63
N LEU A 931 26.85 -20.80 1.92
CA LEU A 931 25.94 -21.08 3.03
C LEU A 931 25.80 -19.81 3.87
N SER A 932 24.60 -19.23 3.91
CA SER A 932 24.33 -17.95 4.57
C SER A 932 23.12 -18.01 5.49
N GLY A 933 23.08 -17.15 6.51
CA GLY A 933 21.98 -17.16 7.47
C GLY A 933 22.01 -16.05 8.51
N GLN A 934 20.95 -15.98 9.33
CA GLN A 934 20.80 -15.01 10.41
C GLN A 934 20.25 -15.64 11.69
N ALA A 935 21.02 -15.54 12.78
CA ALA A 935 20.59 -15.88 14.13
C ALA A 935 20.05 -14.62 14.84
N ARG A 936 18.75 -14.33 14.64
CA ARG A 936 18.09 -13.08 15.10
C ARG A 936 18.38 -12.72 16.56
N GLU A 937 18.33 -13.71 17.47
CA GLU A 937 18.51 -13.50 18.92
C GLU A 937 19.92 -13.01 19.29
N MET A 938 20.92 -13.29 18.45
CA MET A 938 22.31 -12.85 18.62
C MET A 938 22.66 -11.64 17.73
N GLY A 939 21.71 -11.12 16.95
CA GLY A 939 21.96 -10.08 15.95
C GLY A 939 22.85 -10.50 14.76
N LEU A 940 23.34 -11.74 14.75
CA LEU A 940 24.37 -12.22 13.83
C LEU A 940 23.81 -12.64 12.46
N GLN A 941 24.39 -12.10 11.40
CA GLN A 941 24.32 -12.58 10.01
C GLN A 941 25.67 -13.19 9.63
N TYR A 942 25.66 -14.26 8.82
CA TYR A 942 26.89 -14.90 8.33
C TYR A 942 26.77 -15.35 6.87
N VAL A 943 27.92 -15.47 6.21
CA VAL A 943 28.10 -16.15 4.91
C VAL A 943 29.38 -16.98 4.98
N VAL A 944 29.35 -18.20 4.46
CA VAL A 944 30.54 -19.03 4.21
C VAL A 944 30.48 -19.47 2.75
N GLY A 945 31.56 -19.33 1.98
CA GLY A 945 31.55 -19.57 0.54
C GLY A 945 32.77 -20.30 0.02
N VAL A 946 32.58 -21.00 -1.09
CA VAL A 946 33.64 -21.51 -1.97
C VAL A 946 33.29 -21.11 -3.40
N TYR A 947 34.10 -20.24 -3.99
CA TYR A 947 34.01 -19.81 -5.37
C TYR A 947 34.92 -20.67 -6.24
N ASN A 948 34.53 -20.90 -7.49
CA ASN A 948 35.25 -21.75 -8.43
C ASN A 948 35.60 -23.14 -7.84
N LEU A 949 34.58 -23.86 -7.37
CA LEU A 949 34.64 -25.21 -6.76
C LEU A 949 35.56 -26.19 -7.51
N ALA A 950 35.56 -26.11 -8.84
CA ALA A 950 36.32 -26.98 -9.75
C ALA A 950 37.79 -26.58 -9.97
N ASP A 951 38.26 -25.51 -9.32
CA ASP A 951 39.62 -24.96 -9.42
C ASP A 951 40.06 -24.64 -10.86
N ARG A 952 39.11 -24.20 -11.68
CA ARG A 952 39.34 -23.92 -13.09
C ARG A 952 40.03 -22.59 -13.24
N ARG A 953 41.33 -22.61 -13.57
CA ARG A 953 42.01 -21.42 -14.09
C ARG A 953 41.45 -21.09 -15.47
N TRP A 954 41.16 -19.80 -15.69
CA TRP A 954 40.58 -19.24 -16.89
C TRP A 954 41.19 -17.87 -17.17
N GLU A 955 41.00 -17.35 -18.38
CA GLU A 955 41.76 -16.21 -18.89
C GLU A 955 40.84 -15.23 -19.64
N VAL A 956 41.17 -13.94 -19.56
CA VAL A 956 40.53 -12.86 -20.36
C VAL A 956 41.57 -12.24 -21.30
N PRO A 957 41.19 -11.76 -22.50
CA PRO A 957 42.07 -10.92 -23.32
C PRO A 957 42.49 -9.64 -22.59
N VAL A 958 43.72 -9.20 -22.84
CA VAL A 958 44.23 -7.86 -22.49
C VAL A 958 44.81 -7.18 -23.73
N THR A 959 45.19 -5.91 -23.61
CA THR A 959 45.88 -5.16 -24.67
C THR A 959 47.27 -5.72 -24.95
N ASP A 960 47.83 -5.31 -26.08
CA ASP A 960 49.23 -5.52 -26.44
C ASP A 960 50.23 -4.68 -25.64
N THR A 961 49.77 -3.72 -24.84
CA THR A 961 50.59 -2.99 -23.84
C THR A 961 50.97 -3.85 -22.63
N PHE A 962 50.40 -5.05 -22.46
CA PHE A 962 50.80 -5.99 -21.40
C PHE A 962 51.84 -7.01 -21.90
N ALA A 963 52.71 -7.45 -20.99
CA ALA A 963 53.67 -8.54 -21.20
C ALA A 963 53.01 -9.89 -21.60
N SER A 964 51.70 -10.02 -21.42
CA SER A 964 50.89 -11.17 -21.85
C SER A 964 49.82 -10.77 -22.86
N ARG A 965 49.36 -11.74 -23.66
CA ARG A 965 48.17 -11.62 -24.50
C ARG A 965 46.86 -11.85 -23.72
N VAL A 966 46.92 -12.52 -22.57
CA VAL A 966 45.74 -12.92 -21.78
C VAL A 966 46.05 -12.89 -20.28
N MET A 967 45.10 -12.46 -19.46
CA MET A 967 45.30 -12.33 -18.02
C MET A 967 44.63 -13.48 -17.24
N PRO A 968 45.39 -14.36 -16.57
CA PRO A 968 44.83 -15.47 -15.81
C PRO A 968 44.09 -15.01 -14.55
N GLN A 969 42.92 -15.58 -14.34
CA GLN A 969 41.97 -15.26 -13.28
C GLN A 969 42.08 -16.23 -12.09
N ASN A 970 41.42 -15.90 -10.98
CA ASN A 970 41.54 -16.66 -9.72
C ASN A 970 41.07 -18.12 -9.86
N GLY A 971 41.76 -19.02 -9.16
CA GLY A 971 41.39 -20.44 -9.03
C GLY A 971 40.19 -20.62 -8.09
N ARG A 972 40.12 -21.75 -7.38
CA ARG A 972 39.20 -21.89 -6.24
C ARG A 972 39.59 -20.90 -5.15
N THR A 973 38.62 -20.16 -4.62
CA THR A 973 38.81 -19.30 -3.44
C THR A 973 37.68 -19.47 -2.42
N PHE A 974 37.93 -19.06 -1.18
CA PHE A 974 37.04 -19.21 -0.03
C PHE A 974 36.53 -17.84 0.45
N ARG A 975 35.38 -17.84 1.15
CA ARG A 975 34.81 -16.66 1.80
C ARG A 975 34.27 -16.98 3.19
N LEU A 976 34.42 -16.04 4.12
CA LEU A 976 33.72 -16.00 5.41
C LEU A 976 33.31 -14.56 5.72
N ASP A 977 32.04 -14.32 6.00
CA ASP A 977 31.50 -13.08 6.55
C ASP A 977 30.85 -13.33 7.91
N LEU A 978 31.06 -12.41 8.85
CA LEU A 978 30.30 -12.31 10.09
C LEU A 978 29.91 -10.85 10.34
N LEU A 979 28.62 -10.59 10.57
CA LEU A 979 28.10 -9.25 10.81
C LEU A 979 27.05 -9.26 11.92
N TRP A 980 27.29 -8.50 12.98
CA TRP A 980 26.36 -8.30 14.09
C TRP A 980 25.58 -7.01 13.88
N SER A 981 24.27 -7.05 14.12
CA SER A 981 23.38 -5.88 14.14
C SER A 981 22.72 -5.74 15.51
N TYR A 982 22.70 -4.52 16.06
CA TYR A 982 22.10 -4.15 17.34
C TYR A 982 21.11 -2.98 17.13
N PRO A 983 19.89 -3.03 17.67
CA PRO A 983 18.83 -2.04 17.43
C PRO A 983 18.97 -0.71 18.21
#